data_AF-A0A6C2YV64-F1
#
_entry.id   AF-A0A6C2YV64-F1
#
_cell.length_a   1.000
_cell.length_b   1.000
_cell.length_c   1.000
_cell.angle_alpha   90.00
_cell.angle_beta   90.00
_cell.angle_gamma   90.00
#
_symmetry.space_group_name_H-M   'P 1'
#
loop_
_entity.id
_entity.type
_entity.pdbx_description
1 polymer ?
#
loop_
_entity_poly.entity_id
_entity_poly.type
_entity_poly.pdbx_seq_one_letter_code
_entity_poly.pdbx_strand_id
1 'polypeptide(L)'
;MAQIPLPVCWEVERVADAVTTLAKVSEEKAGYFLATHAPIKHLIGEKGFVTQEGGKLRDQELYEQLMEGWEHRKPGQDLSVLVWGEAGTGKSHLITWTKLRLDADAHKYPNVLAVLVRRKNGSLKDALSQIIEQLGEKFGKYLQPVKDAIARLSEETARQQLRQAIALELGPRRIDRGRKPIVETDKKLRYLAAACGQSTGFGRWLTRDGGVVARAIKLLIEESDVTDRENRPRFTGDDLKILNAADKHAKVNSGEVCELIDELDSNDALLHRAAALINEAMDDAIAEMTGLSGGNLYRIFENIRRDLKAEKKRLALFIEDVSAMSVLDLEVVKAVEPRGDDSLCPLLAVMGVTDAGFKNRLRDNDKQRVTHIASLGNKAVNYWKEDAEGLAEFTARYLNAVRLSPKEIEKVAAHRRKGDDVSISKCTHCKQADRCHKAFGKVTFDGVDVGLYPFTLQAPIRLLSGLTVNENLGIAKTPRGYLENVVGPVLRDTTAIVEHEFPRPETLTHVDKTPPHYWTAFENNFGGNWSDTDKRRARLLAQYWASSDISSAEGAAQALDGFLGVLGLPDFTEKVKKIPEGESQPKPATPANEPTKPKQNTIPPQLSKTLGNLDVWINGGELRDDKRVREWLAALIRKCIPWDDLREPPRAVWQSLINKGKDEDAEAYAYIRIEGQVARVASQRFFVDFPRTQETRELIEALARFQYEGSNSWSFEQGEWHKRVVARWLRSHETEVVQSLQPKGDVSPDVAIGVAASLLSLAAIIRERRKLPESQTEFVASIVKPLAEGRDKLVPFSPKKEDWRSLVRDDSKLGEPGKVVALTKRWQDLAGNLYSRHASWLRFVHEELEVPQGRTGEVNFIDPRPLLAVIEPLRKDLSIGRLDDAYFSDFWENRFTRLGKTERYGELSTALAEERAEIGRIAGEVKEKLEAWGYPASDSAGALRAFLSDFAEVHEARKISNVIVSDSEFESLQRSQHLTRRVEIWGKALTEAGSVASGTDSIEVLTFDPRELLDLHSAVRILNNFLTRLEKEVSDTEVDLAVDGDPEAIKTQLLSTLDQLARTAEGSSDDETQELEGSA
;
A
#
# COMPACT_ATOMS: atom_id res chain seq x y z
N MET A 1 56.03 13.32 -21.14
CA MET A 1 55.20 14.34 -21.82
C MET A 1 54.09 14.70 -20.84
N ALA A 2 54.03 15.96 -20.40
CA ALA A 2 52.96 16.42 -19.51
C ALA A 2 51.61 16.09 -20.17
N GLN A 3 50.76 15.31 -19.50
CA GLN A 3 49.46 14.93 -20.03
C GLN A 3 48.56 16.18 -19.97
N ILE A 4 48.42 16.89 -21.09
CA ILE A 4 47.52 18.04 -21.22
C ILE A 4 46.09 17.55 -21.02
N PRO A 5 45.28 18.07 -20.10
CA PRO A 5 43.91 17.60 -19.85
C PRO A 5 43.05 17.58 -21.13
N LEU A 6 42.11 16.63 -21.23
CA LEU A 6 41.23 16.57 -22.40
C LEU A 6 40.23 17.74 -22.36
N PRO A 7 40.03 18.47 -23.48
CA PRO A 7 39.08 19.56 -23.53
C PRO A 7 37.65 19.03 -23.62
N VAL A 8 36.69 19.88 -23.24
CA VAL A 8 35.26 19.67 -23.50
C VAL A 8 35.04 19.53 -25.01
N CYS A 9 34.30 18.50 -25.44
CA CYS A 9 34.06 18.20 -26.86
C CYS A 9 32.59 18.39 -27.30
N TRP A 10 31.75 18.99 -26.45
CA TRP A 10 30.35 19.30 -26.69
C TRP A 10 30.04 20.76 -26.34
N GLU A 11 28.85 21.23 -26.70
CA GLU A 11 28.35 22.57 -26.36
C GLU A 11 27.24 22.46 -25.30
N VAL A 12 27.24 23.33 -24.29
CA VAL A 12 26.28 23.28 -23.16
C VAL A 12 24.85 23.52 -23.65
N GLU A 13 24.68 24.40 -24.63
CA GLU A 13 23.39 24.72 -25.25
C GLU A 13 22.74 23.47 -25.83
N ARG A 14 23.52 22.55 -26.42
CA ARG A 14 23.03 21.30 -27.01
C ARG A 14 22.67 20.25 -25.97
N VAL A 15 23.21 20.35 -24.75
CA VAL A 15 22.82 19.45 -23.64
C VAL A 15 21.36 19.67 -23.29
N ALA A 16 20.91 20.92 -23.28
CA ALA A 16 19.51 21.24 -23.03
C ALA A 16 18.61 20.61 -24.10
N ASP A 17 19.02 20.56 -25.37
CA ASP A 17 18.22 19.98 -26.46
C ASP A 17 18.21 18.45 -26.49
N ALA A 18 19.34 17.80 -26.18
CA ALA A 18 19.44 16.35 -26.19
C ALA A 18 18.89 15.69 -24.90
N VAL A 19 19.05 16.35 -23.75
CA VAL A 19 18.66 15.82 -22.42
C VAL A 19 17.34 16.44 -21.93
N THR A 20 16.64 17.26 -22.74
CA THR A 20 15.34 17.80 -22.33
C THR A 20 14.33 16.67 -22.11
N THR A 21 13.51 16.85 -21.09
CA THR A 21 12.42 15.95 -20.71
C THR A 21 11.58 15.59 -21.94
N LEU A 22 11.41 14.29 -22.18
CA LEU A 22 10.59 13.70 -23.27
C LEU A 22 9.18 14.32 -23.39
N ALA A 23 8.67 14.91 -22.31
CA ALA A 23 7.43 15.68 -22.28
C ALA A 23 7.41 16.95 -23.19
N LYS A 24 8.55 17.35 -23.76
CA LYS A 24 8.68 18.55 -24.62
C LYS A 24 9.32 18.25 -25.99
N VAL A 25 9.20 17.04 -26.53
CA VAL A 25 9.60 16.79 -27.92
C VAL A 25 8.61 17.52 -28.83
N SER A 26 8.93 18.74 -29.28
CA SER A 26 8.26 19.38 -30.42
C SER A 26 8.64 18.67 -31.71
N GLU A 27 7.91 18.94 -32.81
CA GLU A 27 8.28 18.41 -34.13
C GLU A 27 9.72 18.81 -34.52
N GLU A 28 10.15 20.01 -34.09
CA GLU A 28 11.52 20.53 -34.24
C GLU A 28 12.59 19.74 -33.45
N LYS A 29 12.19 18.99 -32.41
CA LYS A 29 13.10 18.17 -31.58
C LYS A 29 13.02 16.67 -31.89
N ALA A 30 12.22 16.26 -32.87
CA ALA A 30 12.10 14.85 -33.27
C ALA A 30 13.44 14.27 -33.75
N GLY A 31 14.30 15.09 -34.37
CA GLY A 31 15.65 14.68 -34.78
C GLY A 31 16.52 14.25 -33.60
N TYR A 32 16.53 15.04 -32.53
CA TYR A 32 17.26 14.71 -31.30
C TYR A 32 16.72 13.44 -30.64
N PHE A 33 15.39 13.31 -30.54
CA PHE A 33 14.75 12.11 -30.00
C PHE A 33 15.19 10.83 -30.73
N LEU A 34 15.17 10.86 -32.06
CA LEU A 34 15.57 9.72 -32.88
C LEU A 34 17.07 9.42 -32.76
N ALA A 35 17.90 10.46 -32.74
CA ALA A 35 19.35 10.32 -32.59
C ALA A 35 19.77 9.74 -31.22
N THR A 36 19.00 10.01 -30.17
CA THR A 36 19.27 9.50 -28.81
C THR A 36 18.50 8.23 -28.45
N HIS A 37 17.55 7.80 -29.28
CA HIS A 37 16.73 6.62 -29.03
C HIS A 37 17.59 5.36 -28.87
N ALA A 38 17.50 4.73 -27.69
CA ALA A 38 18.03 3.40 -27.45
C ALA A 38 16.91 2.35 -27.62
N PRO A 39 17.13 1.31 -28.44
CA PRO A 39 16.13 0.27 -28.67
C PRO A 39 15.66 -0.39 -27.36
N ILE A 40 14.35 -0.53 -27.20
CA ILE A 40 13.73 -1.17 -26.04
C ILE A 40 13.73 -2.68 -26.25
N LYS A 41 14.64 -3.38 -25.56
CA LYS A 41 14.86 -4.83 -25.69
C LYS A 41 14.08 -5.70 -24.69
N HIS A 42 13.40 -5.10 -23.72
CA HIS A 42 12.79 -5.78 -22.57
C HIS A 42 11.27 -5.62 -22.50
N LEU A 43 10.64 -5.31 -23.64
CA LEU A 43 9.19 -5.28 -23.73
C LEU A 43 8.66 -6.71 -23.64
N ILE A 44 7.57 -6.91 -22.90
CA ILE A 44 6.90 -8.21 -22.78
C ILE A 44 5.59 -8.14 -23.53
N GLY A 45 5.40 -8.99 -24.54
CA GLY A 45 4.13 -9.14 -25.25
C GLY A 45 3.21 -10.10 -24.48
N GLU A 46 2.21 -9.56 -23.79
CA GLU A 46 1.31 -10.36 -22.93
C GLU A 46 0.11 -10.92 -23.70
N LYS A 47 -0.41 -10.16 -24.67
CA LYS A 47 -1.58 -10.55 -25.47
C LYS A 47 -1.45 -10.10 -26.91
N GLY A 48 -1.79 -10.99 -27.83
CA GLY A 48 -1.91 -10.70 -29.26
C GLY A 48 -0.58 -10.56 -30.02
N PHE A 49 0.56 -10.56 -29.33
CA PHE A 49 1.88 -10.51 -29.96
C PHE A 49 2.47 -11.91 -30.13
N VAL A 50 3.15 -12.12 -31.25
CA VAL A 50 4.03 -13.28 -31.46
C VAL A 50 5.35 -12.99 -30.78
N THR A 51 5.76 -13.83 -29.84
CA THR A 51 6.96 -13.59 -29.01
C THR A 51 7.88 -14.82 -29.01
N GLN A 52 9.17 -14.60 -28.72
CA GLN A 52 10.14 -15.67 -28.51
C GLN A 52 10.02 -16.27 -27.10
N GLU A 53 10.83 -17.29 -26.76
CA GLU A 53 10.85 -17.90 -25.42
C GLU A 53 10.94 -16.84 -24.31
N GLY A 54 9.98 -16.88 -23.38
CA GLY A 54 9.89 -15.92 -22.27
C GLY A 54 9.07 -14.66 -22.56
N GLY A 55 8.36 -14.56 -23.69
CA GLY A 55 7.40 -13.49 -23.97
C GLY A 55 8.05 -12.15 -24.37
N LYS A 56 9.34 -12.14 -24.69
CA LYS A 56 10.09 -10.91 -25.01
C LYS A 56 9.78 -10.43 -26.43
N LEU A 57 9.77 -9.11 -26.56
CA LEU A 57 9.54 -8.37 -27.80
C LEU A 57 10.50 -7.16 -27.84
N ARG A 58 10.96 -6.78 -29.03
CA ARG A 58 11.65 -5.51 -29.26
C ARG A 58 10.67 -4.46 -29.77
N ASP A 59 10.98 -3.19 -29.60
CA ASP A 59 10.19 -2.09 -30.18
C ASP A 59 9.98 -2.20 -31.70
N GLN A 60 11.01 -2.56 -32.46
CA GLN A 60 10.91 -2.81 -33.91
C GLN A 60 9.97 -3.98 -34.25
N GLU A 61 10.05 -5.08 -33.51
CA GLU A 61 9.16 -6.24 -33.68
C GLU A 61 7.71 -5.89 -33.32
N LEU A 62 7.50 -5.09 -32.27
CA LEU A 62 6.18 -4.56 -31.93
C LEU A 62 5.61 -3.72 -33.07
N TYR A 63 6.39 -2.78 -33.62
CA TYR A 63 5.93 -1.92 -34.70
C TYR A 63 5.52 -2.73 -35.93
N GLU A 64 6.37 -3.69 -36.34
CA GLU A 64 6.10 -4.57 -37.49
C GLU A 64 4.80 -5.36 -37.30
N GLN A 65 4.62 -6.01 -36.14
CA GLN A 65 3.39 -6.76 -35.85
C GLN A 65 2.14 -5.88 -35.77
N LEU A 66 2.25 -4.65 -35.25
CA LEU A 66 1.12 -3.70 -35.22
C LEU A 66 0.72 -3.28 -36.64
N MET A 67 1.70 -3.02 -37.51
CA MET A 67 1.43 -2.63 -38.89
C MET A 67 0.86 -3.79 -39.69
N GLU A 68 1.48 -4.97 -39.66
CA GLU A 68 0.96 -6.18 -40.33
C GLU A 68 -0.45 -6.53 -39.87
N GLY A 69 -0.68 -6.48 -38.55
CA GLY A 69 -1.97 -6.77 -37.94
C GLY A 69 -3.04 -5.73 -38.26
N TRP A 70 -2.67 -4.51 -38.66
CA TRP A 70 -3.61 -3.42 -38.95
C TRP A 70 -3.82 -3.19 -40.45
N GLU A 71 -2.78 -3.30 -41.28
CA GLU A 71 -2.76 -2.90 -42.69
C GLU A 71 -3.93 -3.49 -43.50
N HIS A 72 -4.29 -4.76 -43.27
CA HIS A 72 -5.33 -5.43 -44.03
C HIS A 72 -6.75 -5.36 -43.43
N ARG A 73 -6.94 -4.64 -42.32
CA ARG A 73 -8.25 -4.53 -41.65
C ARG A 73 -9.26 -3.67 -42.41
N LYS A 74 -10.51 -4.13 -42.45
CA LYS A 74 -11.66 -3.43 -43.06
C LYS A 74 -12.22 -2.35 -42.10
N PRO A 75 -13.04 -1.39 -42.60
CA PRO A 75 -13.86 -0.53 -41.74
C PRO A 75 -14.59 -1.37 -40.67
N GLY A 76 -14.65 -0.88 -39.43
CA GLY A 76 -15.18 -1.61 -38.27
C GLY A 76 -14.21 -2.56 -37.56
N GLN A 77 -13.09 -2.95 -38.19
CA GLN A 77 -12.08 -3.82 -37.60
C GLN A 77 -10.94 -2.99 -36.98
N ASP A 78 -11.17 -2.50 -35.75
CA ASP A 78 -10.20 -1.67 -35.03
C ASP A 78 -9.10 -2.52 -34.36
N LEU A 79 -7.93 -1.91 -34.16
CA LEU A 79 -6.80 -2.47 -33.42
C LEU A 79 -6.53 -1.62 -32.19
N SER A 80 -6.81 -2.14 -31.00
CA SER A 80 -6.53 -1.44 -29.73
C SER A 80 -5.37 -2.11 -28.99
N VAL A 81 -4.38 -1.30 -28.61
CA VAL A 81 -3.11 -1.72 -28.02
C VAL A 81 -2.91 -0.97 -26.70
N LEU A 82 -2.71 -1.72 -25.62
CA LEU A 82 -2.30 -1.17 -24.32
C LEU A 82 -0.83 -1.49 -24.04
N VAL A 83 -0.06 -0.46 -23.69
CA VAL A 83 1.31 -0.56 -23.19
C VAL A 83 1.31 -0.12 -21.73
N TRP A 84 1.60 -1.01 -20.78
CA TRP A 84 1.56 -0.68 -19.35
C TRP A 84 2.90 -0.88 -18.63
N GLY A 85 3.10 -0.26 -17.47
CA GLY A 85 4.38 -0.27 -16.76
C GLY A 85 4.54 0.87 -15.73
N GLU A 86 5.55 0.82 -14.88
CA GLU A 86 5.84 1.85 -13.87
C GLU A 86 6.20 3.22 -14.49
N ALA A 87 6.08 4.30 -13.72
CA ALA A 87 6.48 5.63 -14.17
C ALA A 87 7.99 5.67 -14.50
N GLY A 88 8.35 6.28 -15.63
CA GLY A 88 9.76 6.40 -16.04
C GLY A 88 10.39 5.17 -16.70
N THR A 89 9.64 4.08 -16.94
CA THR A 89 10.15 2.87 -17.64
C THR A 89 10.25 2.99 -19.16
N GLY A 90 9.77 4.09 -19.75
CA GLY A 90 9.88 4.36 -21.20
C GLY A 90 8.61 4.12 -22.02
N LYS A 91 7.42 3.98 -21.40
CA LYS A 91 6.13 3.82 -22.11
C LYS A 91 5.85 4.93 -23.13
N SER A 92 5.88 6.18 -22.69
CA SER A 92 5.65 7.34 -23.56
C SER A 92 6.70 7.39 -24.66
N HIS A 93 7.97 7.09 -24.35
CA HIS A 93 9.06 6.99 -25.31
C HIS A 93 8.77 5.94 -26.41
N LEU A 94 8.30 4.76 -26.04
CA LEU A 94 7.89 3.72 -27.00
C LEU A 94 6.78 4.23 -27.93
N ILE A 95 5.75 4.87 -27.37
CA ILE A 95 4.60 5.36 -28.15
C ILE A 95 5.01 6.48 -29.11
N THR A 96 5.81 7.45 -28.64
CA THR A 96 6.39 8.50 -29.49
C THR A 96 7.22 7.89 -30.62
N TRP A 97 8.06 6.90 -30.32
CA TRP A 97 8.90 6.24 -31.31
C TRP A 97 8.05 5.50 -32.36
N THR A 98 7.03 4.74 -31.96
CA THR A 98 6.12 4.04 -32.87
C THR A 98 5.44 5.01 -33.84
N LYS A 99 5.01 6.18 -33.36
CA LYS A 99 4.43 7.22 -34.22
C LYS A 99 5.45 7.78 -35.21
N LEU A 100 6.66 8.13 -34.76
CA LEU A 100 7.71 8.65 -35.65
C LEU A 100 8.14 7.64 -36.70
N ARG A 101 8.10 6.34 -36.36
CA ARG A 101 8.36 5.26 -37.31
C ARG A 101 7.25 5.15 -38.37
N LEU A 102 5.99 5.28 -37.96
CA LEU A 102 4.85 5.34 -38.89
C LEU A 102 4.93 6.55 -39.82
N ASP A 103 5.30 7.73 -39.32
CA ASP A 103 5.49 8.92 -40.16
C ASP A 103 6.58 8.70 -41.22
N ALA A 104 7.67 8.01 -40.86
CA ALA A 104 8.73 7.66 -41.81
C ALA A 104 8.23 6.69 -42.90
N ASP A 105 7.33 5.78 -42.53
CA ASP A 105 6.67 4.85 -43.43
C ASP A 105 5.40 5.43 -44.09
N ALA A 106 5.13 6.74 -43.99
CA ALA A 106 3.94 7.35 -44.56
C ALA A 106 3.79 7.09 -46.08
N HIS A 107 4.89 6.90 -46.80
CA HIS A 107 4.91 6.51 -48.22
C HIS A 107 4.34 5.09 -48.47
N LYS A 108 4.50 4.16 -47.51
CA LYS A 108 3.88 2.83 -47.53
C LYS A 108 2.40 2.90 -47.17
N TYR A 109 2.03 3.88 -46.35
CA TYR A 109 0.67 4.05 -45.82
C TYR A 109 0.04 5.42 -46.16
N PRO A 110 -0.14 5.77 -47.45
CA PRO A 110 -0.48 7.14 -47.89
C PRO A 110 -1.85 7.65 -47.43
N ASN A 111 -2.74 6.76 -46.99
CA ASN A 111 -4.10 7.10 -46.50
C ASN A 111 -4.21 7.05 -44.97
N VAL A 112 -3.10 6.91 -44.25
CA VAL A 112 -3.07 6.87 -42.78
C VAL A 112 -2.78 8.26 -42.23
N LEU A 113 -3.64 8.73 -41.34
CA LEU A 113 -3.40 9.90 -40.50
C LEU A 113 -2.90 9.44 -39.15
N ALA A 114 -1.63 9.71 -38.84
CA ALA A 114 -1.04 9.45 -37.54
C ALA A 114 -1.21 10.69 -36.64
N VAL A 115 -1.84 10.50 -35.48
CA VAL A 115 -2.10 11.54 -34.48
C VAL A 115 -1.42 11.14 -33.19
N LEU A 116 -0.53 11.99 -32.68
CA LEU A 116 0.13 11.82 -31.39
C LEU A 116 -0.48 12.75 -30.35
N VAL A 117 -1.11 12.17 -29.34
CA VAL A 117 -1.64 12.88 -28.19
C VAL A 117 -0.62 12.82 -27.07
N ARG A 118 0.04 13.97 -26.86
CA ARG A 118 1.01 14.18 -25.78
C ARG A 118 0.30 14.86 -24.62
N ARG A 119 0.80 14.70 -23.40
CA ARG A 119 0.38 15.54 -22.28
C ARG A 119 1.41 16.63 -22.06
N LYS A 120 1.33 17.73 -22.83
CA LYS A 120 2.13 18.92 -22.54
C LYS A 120 1.73 19.51 -21.19
N ASN A 121 0.41 19.58 -20.95
CA ASN A 121 -0.18 20.20 -19.76
C ASN A 121 -1.12 19.22 -19.02
N GLY A 122 -1.46 18.11 -19.69
CA GLY A 122 -2.23 16.94 -19.22
C GLY A 122 -3.67 17.19 -18.79
N SER A 123 -4.26 18.29 -19.24
CA SER A 123 -5.70 18.48 -19.32
C SER A 123 -6.29 17.79 -20.56
N LEU A 124 -7.55 17.35 -20.47
CA LEU A 124 -8.27 16.76 -21.60
C LEU A 124 -8.49 17.77 -22.75
N LYS A 125 -8.60 19.08 -22.43
CA LYS A 125 -8.67 20.17 -23.42
C LYS A 125 -7.44 20.16 -24.33
N ASP A 126 -6.25 20.01 -23.75
CA ASP A 126 -4.98 19.95 -24.47
C ASP A 126 -4.94 18.69 -25.36
N ALA A 127 -5.26 17.52 -24.80
CA ALA A 127 -5.30 16.27 -25.55
C ALA A 127 -6.24 16.34 -26.77
N LEU A 128 -7.46 16.84 -26.60
CA LEU A 128 -8.41 16.98 -27.71
C LEU A 128 -8.00 18.05 -28.71
N SER A 129 -7.40 19.15 -28.25
CA SER A 129 -6.88 20.20 -29.13
C SER A 129 -5.76 19.66 -30.02
N GLN A 130 -4.85 18.86 -29.46
CA GLN A 130 -3.76 18.23 -30.20
C GLN A 130 -4.25 17.25 -31.27
N ILE A 131 -5.31 16.48 -30.98
CA ILE A 131 -5.91 15.58 -31.97
C ILE A 131 -6.37 16.39 -33.18
N ILE A 132 -7.05 17.50 -32.95
CA ILE A 132 -7.68 18.28 -34.01
C ILE A 132 -6.68 19.13 -34.78
N GLU A 133 -5.71 19.72 -34.10
CA GLU A 133 -4.60 20.42 -34.75
C GLU A 133 -3.89 19.49 -35.76
N GLN A 134 -3.73 18.21 -35.43
CA GLN A 134 -3.10 17.22 -36.31
C GLN A 134 -4.04 16.68 -37.39
N LEU A 135 -5.35 16.60 -37.15
CA LEU A 135 -6.34 16.18 -38.15
C LEU A 135 -6.69 17.31 -39.15
N GLY A 136 -6.47 18.57 -38.78
CA GLY A 136 -6.71 19.77 -39.57
C GLY A 136 -7.97 20.56 -39.18
N GLU A 137 -7.99 21.86 -39.54
CA GLU A 137 -8.98 22.84 -39.07
C GLU A 137 -10.45 22.46 -39.31
N LYS A 138 -10.75 21.71 -40.38
CA LYS A 138 -12.11 21.26 -40.72
C LYS A 138 -12.78 20.41 -39.63
N PHE A 139 -11.98 19.73 -38.79
CA PHE A 139 -12.49 18.94 -37.66
C PHE A 139 -12.70 19.78 -36.40
N GLY A 140 -12.26 21.04 -36.40
CA GLY A 140 -12.47 22.01 -35.32
C GLY A 140 -13.93 22.19 -34.93
N LYS A 141 -14.87 22.05 -35.88
CA LYS A 141 -16.32 22.11 -35.66
C LYS A 141 -16.81 21.15 -34.57
N TYR A 142 -16.16 19.99 -34.38
CA TYR A 142 -16.57 19.00 -33.40
C TYR A 142 -16.11 19.32 -31.97
N LEU A 143 -15.06 20.14 -31.83
CA LEU A 143 -14.47 20.49 -30.53
C LEU A 143 -14.73 21.93 -30.13
N GLN A 144 -15.16 22.80 -31.05
CA GLN A 144 -15.53 24.17 -30.73
C GLN A 144 -16.51 24.25 -29.53
N PRO A 145 -17.55 23.40 -29.42
CA PRO A 145 -18.42 23.40 -28.25
C PRO A 145 -17.70 23.08 -26.92
N VAL A 146 -16.75 22.15 -26.95
CA VAL A 146 -15.94 21.76 -25.77
C VAL A 146 -14.93 22.86 -25.42
N LYS A 147 -14.28 23.46 -26.44
CA LYS A 147 -13.36 24.59 -26.28
C LYS A 147 -14.08 25.82 -25.72
N ASP A 148 -15.27 26.14 -26.22
CA ASP A 148 -16.09 27.26 -25.77
C ASP A 148 -16.60 27.04 -24.35
N ALA A 149 -17.04 25.82 -24.01
CA ALA A 149 -17.46 25.49 -22.64
C ALA A 149 -16.31 25.68 -21.64
N ILE A 150 -15.11 25.23 -21.97
CA ILE A 150 -13.95 25.33 -21.06
C ILE A 150 -13.38 26.77 -21.03
N ALA A 151 -13.41 27.49 -22.14
CA ALA A 151 -12.89 28.87 -22.22
C ALA A 151 -13.80 29.91 -21.55
N ARG A 152 -15.10 29.63 -21.41
CA ARG A 152 -16.07 30.54 -20.77
C ARG A 152 -16.10 30.44 -19.24
N LEU A 153 -15.36 29.51 -18.64
CA LEU A 153 -15.35 29.31 -17.20
C LEU A 153 -14.25 30.16 -16.57
N SER A 154 -14.64 31.19 -15.81
CA SER A 154 -13.73 31.74 -14.79
C SER A 154 -13.47 30.66 -13.73
N GLU A 155 -12.32 30.69 -13.04
CA GLU A 155 -12.01 29.72 -11.99
C GLU A 155 -13.12 29.66 -10.92
N GLU A 156 -13.69 30.81 -10.58
CA GLU A 156 -14.81 30.92 -9.64
C GLU A 156 -16.08 30.27 -10.19
N THR A 157 -16.41 30.49 -11.46
CA THR A 157 -17.56 29.85 -12.12
C THR A 157 -17.38 28.33 -12.22
N ALA A 158 -16.17 27.86 -12.51
CA ALA A 158 -15.85 26.42 -12.58
C ALA A 158 -16.05 25.74 -11.22
N ARG A 159 -15.62 26.38 -10.13
CA ARG A 159 -15.84 25.87 -8.77
C ARG A 159 -17.33 25.77 -8.41
N GLN A 160 -18.13 26.77 -8.80
CA GLN A 160 -19.58 26.73 -8.56
C GLN A 160 -20.28 25.64 -9.41
N GLN A 161 -19.87 25.46 -10.66
CA GLN A 161 -20.43 24.39 -11.51
C GLN A 161 -20.06 23.00 -11.00
N LEU A 162 -18.80 22.78 -10.58
CA LEU A 162 -18.38 21.49 -10.02
C LEU A 162 -19.18 21.17 -8.75
N ARG A 163 -19.37 22.17 -7.88
CA ARG A 163 -20.19 22.05 -6.68
C ARG A 163 -21.63 21.66 -7.02
N GLN A 164 -22.25 22.31 -8.01
CA GLN A 164 -23.61 21.96 -8.44
C GLN A 164 -23.69 20.55 -9.04
N ALA A 165 -22.69 20.15 -9.83
CA ALA A 165 -22.60 18.80 -10.38
C ALA A 165 -22.48 17.74 -9.27
N ILE A 166 -21.67 17.99 -8.24
CA ILE A 166 -21.56 17.10 -7.06
C ILE A 166 -22.94 16.93 -6.40
N ALA A 167 -23.69 18.01 -6.22
CA ALA A 167 -25.02 17.95 -5.61
C ALA A 167 -26.01 17.11 -6.44
N LEU A 168 -25.96 17.19 -7.77
CA LEU A 168 -26.81 16.40 -8.66
C LEU A 168 -26.45 14.90 -8.63
N GLU A 169 -25.15 14.58 -8.57
CA GLU A 169 -24.65 13.21 -8.49
C GLU A 169 -24.84 12.56 -7.10
N LEU A 170 -24.97 13.37 -6.06
CA LEU A 170 -25.41 12.93 -4.73
C LEU A 170 -26.94 12.77 -4.63
N GLY A 171 -27.69 13.52 -5.43
CA GLY A 171 -29.15 13.54 -5.42
C GLY A 171 -29.76 12.72 -6.57
N PRO A 172 -30.47 13.36 -7.52
CA PRO A 172 -31.32 12.67 -8.50
C PRO A 172 -30.55 11.69 -9.39
N ARG A 173 -29.33 12.03 -9.81
CA ARG A 173 -28.57 11.21 -10.77
C ARG A 173 -27.94 9.96 -10.15
N ARG A 174 -27.86 9.91 -8.82
CA ARG A 174 -27.41 8.73 -8.10
C ARG A 174 -28.27 7.51 -8.45
N ILE A 175 -29.59 7.72 -8.52
CA ILE A 175 -30.57 6.67 -8.83
C ILE A 175 -30.48 6.28 -10.32
N ASP A 176 -30.35 7.25 -11.22
CA ASP A 176 -30.20 7.00 -12.67
C ASP A 176 -29.00 6.11 -13.00
N ARG A 177 -27.95 6.16 -12.16
CA ARG A 177 -26.75 5.32 -12.25
C ARG A 177 -26.89 3.96 -11.55
N GLY A 178 -28.09 3.61 -11.08
CA GLY A 178 -28.38 2.36 -10.39
C GLY A 178 -27.83 2.27 -8.96
N ARG A 179 -27.44 3.40 -8.35
CA ARG A 179 -26.96 3.46 -6.96
C ARG A 179 -28.13 3.74 -6.00
N LYS A 180 -28.03 3.23 -4.77
CA LYS A 180 -29.04 3.47 -3.74
C LYS A 180 -29.09 4.96 -3.35
N PRO A 181 -30.28 5.52 -3.07
CA PRO A 181 -30.41 6.87 -2.52
C PRO A 181 -29.59 7.06 -1.24
N ILE A 182 -29.11 8.29 -1.00
CA ILE A 182 -28.33 8.60 0.22
C ILE A 182 -29.14 8.28 1.47
N VAL A 183 -30.45 8.56 1.47
CA VAL A 183 -31.34 8.30 2.62
C VAL A 183 -31.39 6.82 3.01
N GLU A 184 -31.24 5.91 2.04
CA GLU A 184 -31.18 4.47 2.28
C GLU A 184 -29.78 3.99 2.69
N THR A 185 -28.75 4.76 2.33
CA THR A 185 -27.36 4.47 2.69
C THR A 185 -27.06 4.94 4.11
N ASP A 186 -27.43 6.17 4.43
CA ASP A 186 -27.35 6.76 5.77
C ASP A 186 -28.39 7.88 5.91
N LYS A 187 -29.42 7.67 6.74
CA LYS A 187 -30.54 8.60 6.93
C LYS A 187 -30.08 9.97 7.42
N LYS A 188 -28.98 10.04 8.17
CA LYS A 188 -28.42 11.29 8.71
C LYS A 188 -27.82 12.18 7.62
N LEU A 189 -27.37 11.58 6.51
CA LEU A 189 -26.81 12.31 5.37
C LEU A 189 -27.87 12.71 4.32
N ARG A 190 -29.17 12.57 4.62
CA ARG A 190 -30.27 12.86 3.67
C ARG A 190 -30.19 14.26 3.04
N TYR A 191 -29.64 15.24 3.75
CA TYR A 191 -29.52 16.62 3.30
C TYR A 191 -28.16 16.95 2.66
N LEU A 192 -27.26 15.98 2.52
CA LEU A 192 -25.91 16.20 1.99
C LEU A 192 -25.91 16.78 0.57
N ALA A 193 -26.83 16.31 -0.29
CA ALA A 193 -27.03 16.85 -1.63
C ALA A 193 -27.50 18.32 -1.59
N ALA A 194 -28.44 18.65 -0.69
CA ALA A 194 -28.92 20.02 -0.51
C ALA A 194 -27.85 20.95 0.07
N ALA A 195 -27.04 20.46 1.01
CA ALA A 195 -25.91 21.19 1.58
C ALA A 195 -24.84 21.50 0.51
N CYS A 196 -24.52 20.54 -0.36
CA CYS A 196 -23.59 20.78 -1.47
C CYS A 196 -24.19 21.72 -2.53
N GLY A 197 -25.49 21.60 -2.84
CA GLY A 197 -26.11 22.32 -3.97
C GLY A 197 -26.71 23.67 -3.60
N GLN A 198 -27.64 23.68 -2.65
CA GLN A 198 -28.55 24.80 -2.39
C GLN A 198 -28.06 25.73 -1.26
N SER A 199 -27.26 25.23 -0.32
CA SER A 199 -26.76 26.05 0.79
C SER A 199 -25.66 27.03 0.35
N THR A 200 -25.79 28.30 0.74
CA THR A 200 -24.77 29.32 0.43
C THR A 200 -23.54 29.16 1.33
N GLY A 201 -23.72 28.87 2.63
CA GLY A 201 -22.65 28.75 3.61
C GLY A 201 -21.78 27.51 3.40
N PHE A 202 -22.40 26.32 3.46
CA PHE A 202 -21.73 25.04 3.20
C PHE A 202 -21.05 25.02 1.83
N GLY A 203 -21.76 25.52 0.81
CA GLY A 203 -21.23 25.62 -0.54
C GLY A 203 -20.02 26.55 -0.70
N ARG A 204 -20.02 27.70 -0.03
CA ARG A 204 -18.85 28.60 0.00
C ARG A 204 -17.66 27.92 0.66
N TRP A 205 -17.88 27.19 1.75
CA TRP A 205 -16.83 26.43 2.42
C TRP A 205 -16.19 25.38 1.52
N LEU A 206 -16.97 24.62 0.74
CA LEU A 206 -16.42 23.63 -0.20
C LEU A 206 -15.62 24.27 -1.34
N THR A 207 -16.01 25.47 -1.78
CA THR A 207 -15.43 26.19 -2.93
C THR A 207 -14.33 27.18 -2.56
N ARG A 208 -13.91 27.20 -1.29
CA ARG A 208 -12.85 28.08 -0.76
C ARG A 208 -11.51 27.90 -1.48
N ASP A 209 -10.71 28.95 -1.47
CA ASP A 209 -9.34 28.91 -1.99
C ASP A 209 -8.51 27.87 -1.23
N GLY A 210 -7.69 27.13 -1.98
CA GLY A 210 -6.90 26.03 -1.46
C GLY A 210 -7.70 24.81 -0.99
N GLY A 211 -9.05 24.83 -1.05
CA GLY A 211 -9.91 23.68 -0.75
C GLY A 211 -9.90 22.60 -1.84
N VAL A 212 -10.53 21.45 -1.56
CA VAL A 212 -10.51 20.27 -2.47
C VAL A 212 -11.09 20.62 -3.85
N VAL A 213 -12.20 21.35 -3.93
CA VAL A 213 -12.80 21.78 -5.21
C VAL A 213 -11.86 22.68 -6.00
N ALA A 214 -11.25 23.67 -5.33
CA ALA A 214 -10.29 24.57 -5.95
C ALA A 214 -9.07 23.82 -6.50
N ARG A 215 -8.49 22.92 -5.70
CA ARG A 215 -7.36 22.07 -6.12
C ARG A 215 -7.74 21.13 -7.27
N ALA A 216 -8.95 20.58 -7.28
CA ALA A 216 -9.43 19.72 -8.35
C ALA A 216 -9.65 20.49 -9.67
N ILE A 217 -10.22 21.70 -9.60
CA ILE A 217 -10.33 22.60 -10.76
C ILE A 217 -8.94 23.01 -11.28
N LYS A 218 -8.02 23.34 -10.36
CA LYS A 218 -6.63 23.66 -10.69
C LYS A 218 -5.96 22.52 -11.46
N LEU A 219 -6.11 21.29 -11.00
CA LEU A 219 -5.59 20.09 -11.68
C LEU A 219 -6.22 19.86 -13.09
N LEU A 220 -7.42 20.37 -13.35
CA LEU A 220 -8.10 20.26 -14.65
C LEU A 220 -7.69 21.35 -15.64
N ILE A 221 -7.36 22.54 -15.14
CA ILE A 221 -7.09 23.74 -15.96
C ILE A 221 -5.59 24.01 -16.12
N GLU A 222 -4.81 23.79 -15.07
CA GLU A 222 -3.37 24.10 -15.01
C GLU A 222 -2.48 22.89 -15.31
N GLU A 223 -1.17 23.16 -15.48
CA GLU A 223 -0.16 22.12 -15.63
C GLU A 223 0.06 21.37 -14.32
N SER A 224 0.23 20.05 -14.39
CA SER A 224 0.48 19.17 -13.22
C SER A 224 1.32 17.96 -13.64
N ASP A 225 2.04 17.35 -12.72
CA ASP A 225 2.84 16.15 -13.01
C ASP A 225 2.00 14.85 -12.89
N VAL A 226 2.64 13.69 -13.09
CA VAL A 226 1.97 12.38 -13.02
C VAL A 226 1.56 12.06 -11.57
N THR A 227 2.41 12.40 -10.60
CA THR A 227 2.21 12.16 -9.17
C THR A 227 1.03 12.93 -8.61
N ASP A 228 0.88 14.21 -8.97
CA ASP A 228 -0.25 15.07 -8.62
C ASP A 228 -1.59 14.50 -9.13
N ARG A 229 -1.57 13.77 -10.25
CA ARG A 229 -2.76 13.18 -10.88
C ARG A 229 -3.10 11.80 -10.37
N GLU A 230 -2.11 11.00 -10.02
CA GLU A 230 -2.34 9.73 -9.31
C GLU A 230 -2.94 10.01 -7.91
N ASN A 231 -2.49 11.09 -7.27
CA ASN A 231 -2.94 11.56 -5.96
C ASN A 231 -3.95 12.73 -6.05
N ARG A 232 -5.07 12.52 -6.76
CA ARG A 232 -6.13 13.54 -6.88
C ARG A 232 -6.58 14.05 -5.50
N PRO A 233 -6.84 15.37 -5.36
CA PRO A 233 -7.45 15.91 -4.15
C PRO A 233 -8.76 15.20 -3.83
N ARG A 234 -8.81 14.54 -2.67
CA ARG A 234 -10.02 13.92 -2.13
C ARG A 234 -10.46 14.70 -0.90
N PHE A 235 -11.76 14.73 -0.67
CA PHE A 235 -12.33 15.21 0.59
C PHE A 235 -11.94 14.27 1.73
N THR A 236 -11.40 14.84 2.78
CA THR A 236 -11.27 14.21 4.08
C THR A 236 -12.39 14.68 5.00
N GLY A 237 -12.53 14.08 6.18
CA GLY A 237 -13.48 14.56 7.18
C GLY A 237 -13.23 16.04 7.52
N ASP A 238 -11.97 16.42 7.71
CA ASP A 238 -11.60 17.79 8.09
C ASP A 238 -11.97 18.82 7.01
N ASP A 239 -12.05 18.41 5.74
CA ASP A 239 -12.48 19.31 4.66
C ASP A 239 -13.97 19.72 4.77
N LEU A 240 -14.78 18.94 5.49
CA LEU A 240 -16.20 19.18 5.74
C LEU A 240 -16.49 19.88 7.08
N LYS A 241 -15.50 20.00 7.97
CA LYS A 241 -15.62 20.78 9.21
C LYS A 241 -15.61 22.28 8.89
N ILE A 242 -16.77 22.94 8.95
CA ILE A 242 -16.85 24.37 8.66
C ILE A 242 -16.25 25.15 9.84
N LEU A 243 -15.05 25.72 9.66
CA LEU A 243 -14.39 26.48 10.73
C LEU A 243 -14.88 27.93 10.78
N ASN A 244 -15.33 28.48 9.66
CA ASN A 244 -15.80 29.85 9.59
C ASN A 244 -17.23 29.98 10.14
N ALA A 245 -17.38 30.67 11.27
CA ALA A 245 -18.68 30.91 11.90
C ALA A 245 -19.69 31.60 10.98
N ALA A 246 -19.23 32.45 10.05
CA ALA A 246 -20.10 33.12 9.08
C ALA A 246 -20.75 32.13 8.09
N ASP A 247 -20.04 31.05 7.74
CA ASP A 247 -20.52 30.03 6.80
C ASP A 247 -21.39 28.96 7.50
N LYS A 248 -21.40 28.92 8.85
CA LYS A 248 -22.31 28.10 9.66
C LYS A 248 -23.65 28.76 9.94
N HIS A 249 -23.77 30.07 9.77
CA HIS A 249 -24.94 30.83 10.21
C HIS A 249 -26.23 30.40 9.49
N ALA A 250 -27.35 30.32 10.23
CA ALA A 250 -28.69 30.04 9.71
C ALA A 250 -29.24 31.03 8.65
N LYS A 251 -28.53 32.11 8.34
CA LYS A 251 -28.89 33.05 7.25
C LYS A 251 -28.41 32.56 5.88
N VAL A 252 -27.41 31.68 5.86
CA VAL A 252 -26.75 31.19 4.65
C VAL A 252 -26.91 29.67 4.46
N ASN A 253 -27.51 28.99 5.43
CA ASN A 253 -27.88 27.57 5.39
C ASN A 253 -29.38 27.44 5.73
N SER A 254 -30.08 26.46 5.15
CA SER A 254 -31.45 26.12 5.59
C SER A 254 -31.42 25.43 6.95
N GLY A 255 -32.56 25.33 7.64
CA GLY A 255 -32.64 24.65 8.95
C GLY A 255 -32.14 23.21 8.87
N GLU A 256 -32.50 22.51 7.81
CA GLU A 256 -32.09 21.12 7.53
C GLU A 256 -30.58 21.00 7.27
N VAL A 257 -29.97 22.01 6.65
CA VAL A 257 -28.51 22.03 6.43
C VAL A 257 -27.76 22.41 7.70
N CYS A 258 -28.32 23.28 8.54
CA CYS A 258 -27.79 23.54 9.88
C CYS A 258 -27.80 22.27 10.74
N GLU A 259 -28.92 21.53 10.74
CA GLU A 259 -29.00 20.21 11.40
C GLU A 259 -27.91 19.26 10.89
N LEU A 260 -27.72 19.17 9.57
CA LEU A 260 -26.65 18.36 9.00
C LEU A 260 -25.25 18.83 9.44
N ILE A 261 -24.99 20.15 9.46
CA ILE A 261 -23.71 20.70 9.91
C ILE A 261 -23.45 20.33 11.38
N ASP A 262 -24.46 20.46 12.24
CA ASP A 262 -24.36 20.12 13.67
C ASP A 262 -24.15 18.60 13.86
N GLU A 263 -24.80 17.76 13.05
CA GLU A 263 -24.58 16.31 13.03
C GLU A 263 -23.16 15.94 12.57
N LEU A 264 -22.63 16.65 11.56
CA LEU A 264 -21.27 16.43 11.06
C LEU A 264 -20.22 16.90 12.07
N ASP A 265 -20.43 18.02 12.75
CA ASP A 265 -19.51 18.54 13.77
C ASP A 265 -19.47 17.66 15.03
N SER A 266 -20.59 17.01 15.36
CA SER A 266 -20.71 16.14 16.55
C SER A 266 -20.30 14.68 16.28
N ASN A 267 -20.12 14.27 15.02
CA ASN A 267 -19.86 12.87 14.66
C ASN A 267 -18.77 12.72 13.58
N ASP A 268 -17.54 12.47 14.02
CA ASP A 268 -16.38 12.26 13.13
C ASP A 268 -16.59 11.07 12.15
N ALA A 269 -17.30 10.01 12.55
CA ALA A 269 -17.57 8.87 11.66
C ALA A 269 -18.59 9.21 10.56
N LEU A 270 -19.58 10.05 10.85
CA LEU A 270 -20.53 10.57 9.87
C LEU A 270 -19.85 11.53 8.90
N LEU A 271 -18.95 12.36 9.41
CA LEU A 271 -18.12 13.28 8.65
C LEU A 271 -17.19 12.57 7.66
N HIS A 272 -16.49 11.51 8.07
CA HIS A 272 -15.71 10.67 7.15
C HIS A 272 -16.58 9.95 6.11
N ARG A 273 -17.79 9.50 6.47
CA ARG A 273 -18.74 8.92 5.52
C ARG A 273 -19.27 9.92 4.50
N ALA A 274 -19.61 11.14 4.93
CA ALA A 274 -20.00 12.23 4.04
C ALA A 274 -18.89 12.55 3.04
N ALA A 275 -17.63 12.60 3.49
CA ALA A 275 -16.48 12.79 2.62
C ALA A 275 -16.32 11.65 1.59
N ALA A 276 -16.53 10.40 2.01
CA ALA A 276 -16.51 9.25 1.10
C ALA A 276 -17.61 9.32 0.02
N LEU A 277 -18.84 9.70 0.39
CA LEU A 277 -19.94 9.87 -0.57
C LEU A 277 -19.68 11.02 -1.54
N ILE A 278 -19.16 12.16 -1.06
CA ILE A 278 -18.77 13.27 -1.93
C ILE A 278 -17.67 12.83 -2.89
N ASN A 279 -16.66 12.08 -2.42
CA ASN A 279 -15.59 11.56 -3.28
C ASN A 279 -16.11 10.57 -4.33
N GLU A 280 -17.10 9.73 -4.00
CA GLU A 280 -17.77 8.84 -4.95
C GLU A 280 -18.49 9.63 -6.06
N ALA A 281 -19.16 10.73 -5.68
CA ALA A 281 -19.88 11.61 -6.62
C ALA A 281 -18.95 12.54 -7.43
N MET A 282 -17.78 12.87 -6.88
CA MET A 282 -16.84 13.84 -7.45
C MET A 282 -16.37 13.45 -8.85
N ASP A 283 -16.12 12.15 -9.06
CA ASP A 283 -15.66 11.62 -10.32
C ASP A 283 -16.69 11.81 -11.45
N ASP A 284 -17.95 11.45 -11.17
CA ASP A 284 -19.08 11.64 -12.08
C ASP A 284 -19.40 13.13 -12.32
N ALA A 285 -19.27 13.96 -11.27
CA ALA A 285 -19.52 15.39 -11.34
C ALA A 285 -18.50 16.13 -12.23
N ILE A 286 -17.23 15.74 -12.19
CA ILE A 286 -16.19 16.30 -13.08
C ILE A 286 -16.48 15.95 -14.54
N ALA A 287 -16.87 14.70 -14.83
CA ALA A 287 -17.19 14.27 -16.19
C ALA A 287 -18.38 15.05 -16.76
N GLU A 288 -19.40 15.29 -15.95
CA GLU A 288 -20.54 16.10 -16.38
C GLU A 288 -20.18 17.57 -16.56
N MET A 289 -19.53 18.20 -15.58
CA MET A 289 -19.18 19.62 -15.62
C MET A 289 -18.38 19.97 -16.88
N THR A 290 -17.48 19.08 -17.29
CA THR A 290 -16.66 19.27 -18.49
C THR A 290 -17.41 19.01 -19.80
N GLY A 291 -18.64 18.49 -19.73
CA GLY A 291 -19.42 18.06 -20.89
C GLY A 291 -18.80 16.84 -21.59
N LEU A 292 -17.91 16.12 -20.91
CA LEU A 292 -17.12 15.00 -21.43
C LEU A 292 -17.57 13.68 -20.82
N SER A 293 -18.85 13.60 -20.42
CA SER A 293 -19.49 12.34 -20.07
C SER A 293 -19.42 11.35 -21.25
N GLY A 294 -19.38 10.06 -20.96
CA GLY A 294 -19.03 9.01 -21.93
C GLY A 294 -19.83 8.94 -23.23
N GLY A 295 -20.98 9.61 -23.30
CA GLY A 295 -21.75 9.75 -24.54
C GLY A 295 -21.22 10.83 -25.49
N ASN A 296 -20.68 11.94 -24.99
CA ASN A 296 -20.33 13.09 -25.84
C ASN A 296 -18.96 12.92 -26.51
N LEU A 297 -17.95 12.51 -25.73
CA LEU A 297 -16.60 12.26 -26.26
C LEU A 297 -16.61 11.16 -27.33
N TYR A 298 -17.36 10.09 -27.07
CA TYR A 298 -17.61 9.02 -28.03
C TYR A 298 -18.19 9.55 -29.35
N ARG A 299 -19.27 10.36 -29.29
CA ARG A 299 -19.89 10.97 -30.49
C ARG A 299 -18.93 11.86 -31.27
N ILE A 300 -18.06 12.60 -30.58
CA ILE A 300 -17.03 13.43 -31.23
C ILE A 300 -16.08 12.54 -32.04
N PHE A 301 -15.55 11.47 -31.45
CA PHE A 301 -14.67 10.52 -32.15
C PHE A 301 -15.39 9.77 -33.28
N GLU A 302 -16.64 9.38 -33.06
CA GLU A 302 -17.49 8.72 -34.07
C GLU A 302 -17.67 9.62 -35.30
N ASN A 303 -18.00 10.88 -35.09
CA ASN A 303 -18.16 11.85 -36.17
C ASN A 303 -16.85 12.10 -36.93
N ILE A 304 -15.72 12.24 -36.22
CA ILE A 304 -14.39 12.37 -36.85
C ILE A 304 -14.11 11.15 -37.73
N ARG A 305 -14.30 9.94 -37.21
CA ARG A 305 -14.03 8.69 -37.93
C ARG A 305 -14.96 8.50 -39.13
N ARG A 306 -16.21 8.98 -39.05
CA ARG A 306 -17.17 8.96 -40.16
C ARG A 306 -16.74 9.89 -41.29
N ASP A 307 -16.34 11.11 -40.97
CA ASP A 307 -15.79 12.08 -41.94
C ASP A 307 -14.50 11.54 -42.58
N LEU A 308 -13.59 10.94 -41.79
CA LEU A 308 -12.38 10.31 -42.30
C LEU A 308 -12.66 9.11 -43.23
N LYS A 309 -13.68 8.32 -42.93
CA LYS A 309 -14.11 7.22 -43.80
C LYS A 309 -14.63 7.74 -45.14
N ALA A 310 -15.40 8.83 -45.14
CA ALA A 310 -15.87 9.47 -46.38
C ALA A 310 -14.69 9.91 -47.26
N GLU A 311 -13.57 10.29 -46.66
CA GLU A 311 -12.31 10.61 -47.33
C GLU A 311 -11.43 9.40 -47.68
N LYS A 312 -11.89 8.17 -47.39
CA LYS A 312 -11.13 6.92 -47.55
C LYS A 312 -9.81 6.91 -46.77
N LYS A 313 -9.76 7.65 -45.66
CA LYS A 313 -8.61 7.70 -44.76
C LYS A 313 -8.76 6.73 -43.60
N ARG A 314 -7.64 6.46 -42.94
CA ARG A 314 -7.50 5.60 -41.75
C ARG A 314 -6.88 6.41 -40.63
N LEU A 315 -7.20 6.08 -39.38
CA LEU A 315 -6.71 6.82 -38.21
C LEU A 315 -5.77 5.94 -37.39
N ALA A 316 -4.55 6.41 -37.15
CA ALA A 316 -3.63 5.85 -36.16
C ALA A 316 -3.48 6.85 -35.02
N LEU A 317 -3.99 6.51 -33.84
CA LEU A 317 -4.03 7.36 -32.66
C LEU A 317 -3.08 6.83 -31.60
N PHE A 318 -2.05 7.62 -31.29
CA PHE A 318 -1.02 7.32 -30.31
C PHE A 318 -1.24 8.20 -29.08
N ILE A 319 -1.52 7.59 -27.93
CA ILE A 319 -1.80 8.30 -26.69
C ILE A 319 -0.72 7.93 -25.68
N GLU A 320 0.24 8.84 -25.47
CA GLU A 320 1.43 8.56 -24.66
C GLU A 320 1.11 8.22 -23.20
N ASP A 321 0.01 8.77 -22.68
CA ASP A 321 -0.27 8.77 -21.25
C ASP A 321 -1.79 8.81 -20.97
N VAL A 322 -2.40 7.65 -20.72
CA VAL A 322 -3.70 7.47 -20.03
C VAL A 322 -3.47 6.97 -18.60
N SER A 323 -2.26 7.16 -18.11
CA SER A 323 -1.65 6.35 -17.06
C SER A 323 -2.20 6.61 -15.67
N ALA A 324 -2.58 7.85 -15.34
CA ALA A 324 -3.29 8.14 -14.11
C ALA A 324 -4.71 7.58 -14.07
N MET A 325 -5.27 7.08 -15.20
CA MET A 325 -6.63 6.51 -15.30
C MET A 325 -7.66 7.33 -14.51
N SER A 326 -7.62 8.64 -14.71
CA SER A 326 -8.68 9.51 -14.21
C SER A 326 -10.00 9.19 -14.93
N VAL A 327 -11.13 9.65 -14.38
CA VAL A 327 -12.47 9.45 -14.97
C VAL A 327 -12.49 9.77 -16.47
N LEU A 328 -11.80 10.83 -16.85
CA LEU A 328 -11.70 11.29 -18.24
C LEU A 328 -10.81 10.40 -19.11
N ASP A 329 -9.74 9.82 -18.55
CA ASP A 329 -8.85 8.89 -19.26
C ASP A 329 -9.58 7.58 -19.56
N LEU A 330 -10.44 7.14 -18.64
CA LEU A 330 -11.30 5.98 -18.85
C LEU A 330 -12.29 6.23 -20.00
N GLU A 331 -12.86 7.43 -20.12
CA GLU A 331 -13.74 7.77 -21.23
C GLU A 331 -13.01 7.84 -22.59
N VAL A 332 -11.74 8.27 -22.60
CA VAL A 332 -10.90 8.19 -23.81
C VAL A 332 -10.65 6.73 -24.20
N VAL A 333 -10.28 5.87 -23.25
CA VAL A 333 -10.08 4.43 -23.49
C VAL A 333 -11.35 3.79 -24.05
N LYS A 334 -12.51 4.05 -23.43
CA LYS A 334 -13.81 3.55 -23.90
C LYS A 334 -14.20 4.06 -25.28
N ALA A 335 -13.83 5.30 -25.63
CA ALA A 335 -14.15 5.91 -26.91
C ALA A 335 -13.37 5.26 -28.09
N VAL A 336 -12.20 4.66 -27.81
CA VAL A 336 -11.34 4.02 -28.82
C VAL A 336 -11.40 2.49 -28.78
N GLU A 337 -12.28 1.92 -27.96
CA GLU A 337 -12.52 0.48 -27.91
C GLU A 337 -13.07 -0.06 -29.25
N PRO A 338 -12.60 -1.24 -29.72
CA PRO A 338 -13.14 -1.87 -30.91
C PRO A 338 -14.63 -2.24 -30.74
N ARG A 339 -15.49 -1.82 -31.67
CA ARG A 339 -16.95 -2.11 -31.65
C ARG A 339 -17.51 -2.83 -32.87
N GLY A 340 -16.71 -3.05 -33.92
CA GLY A 340 -17.22 -3.71 -35.13
C GLY A 340 -18.17 -2.85 -35.95
N ASP A 341 -18.02 -1.51 -35.90
CA ASP A 341 -18.89 -0.59 -36.65
C ASP A 341 -18.30 -0.25 -38.02
N ASP A 342 -18.82 -0.93 -39.05
CA ASP A 342 -18.42 -0.75 -40.43
C ASP A 342 -18.66 0.68 -40.93
N SER A 343 -19.46 1.52 -40.27
CA SER A 343 -19.71 2.91 -40.61
C SER A 343 -18.53 3.85 -40.35
N LEU A 344 -17.51 3.39 -39.61
CA LEU A 344 -16.35 4.17 -39.18
C LEU A 344 -15.06 3.76 -39.92
N CYS A 345 -14.11 4.70 -40.06
CA CYS A 345 -12.80 4.36 -40.64
C CYS A 345 -12.03 3.40 -39.72
N PRO A 346 -11.15 2.52 -40.25
CA PRO A 346 -10.28 1.69 -39.42
C PRO A 346 -9.43 2.52 -38.45
N LEU A 347 -9.40 2.11 -37.19
CA LEU A 347 -8.62 2.74 -36.13
C LEU A 347 -7.49 1.82 -35.64
N LEU A 348 -6.28 2.36 -35.51
CA LEU A 348 -5.20 1.82 -34.69
C LEU A 348 -5.05 2.74 -33.47
N ALA A 349 -5.34 2.24 -32.27
CA ALA A 349 -5.18 3.00 -31.02
C ALA A 349 -4.07 2.37 -30.18
N VAL A 350 -3.00 3.12 -29.89
CA VAL A 350 -1.90 2.68 -29.02
C VAL A 350 -1.83 3.58 -27.80
N MET A 351 -2.00 3.02 -26.60
CA MET A 351 -2.20 3.78 -25.37
C MET A 351 -1.26 3.35 -24.25
N GLY A 352 -0.65 4.31 -23.56
CA GLY A 352 0.25 4.09 -22.42
C GLY A 352 -0.47 4.17 -21.06
N VAL A 353 -0.42 3.11 -20.24
CA VAL A 353 -1.09 3.04 -18.92
C VAL A 353 -0.07 2.85 -17.78
N THR A 354 -0.26 3.35 -16.55
CA THR A 354 0.60 2.94 -15.42
C THR A 354 0.19 1.57 -14.87
N ASP A 355 1.08 0.96 -14.10
CA ASP A 355 0.77 -0.22 -13.29
C ASP A 355 -0.50 -0.07 -12.46
N ALA A 356 -0.65 1.04 -11.73
CA ALA A 356 -1.83 1.31 -10.91
C ALA A 356 -3.10 1.46 -11.77
N GLY A 357 -3.00 2.16 -12.89
CA GLY A 357 -4.11 2.31 -13.84
C GLY A 357 -4.55 0.96 -14.44
N PHE A 358 -3.60 0.13 -14.85
CA PHE A 358 -3.87 -1.17 -15.46
C PHE A 358 -4.40 -2.20 -14.47
N LYS A 359 -3.78 -2.30 -13.28
CA LYS A 359 -4.14 -3.31 -12.26
C LYS A 359 -5.40 -2.93 -11.49
N ASN A 360 -5.54 -1.66 -11.07
CA ASN A 360 -6.55 -1.26 -10.09
C ASN A 360 -7.75 -0.52 -10.69
N ARG A 361 -7.65 0.04 -11.90
CA ARG A 361 -8.70 0.90 -12.48
C ARG A 361 -9.36 0.33 -13.74
N LEU A 362 -8.63 -0.43 -14.56
CA LEU A 362 -9.22 -1.18 -15.67
C LEU A 362 -9.90 -2.46 -15.17
N ARG A 363 -11.20 -2.61 -15.46
CA ARG A 363 -11.94 -3.85 -15.16
C ARG A 363 -11.54 -4.94 -16.14
N ASP A 364 -11.72 -6.20 -15.75
CA ASP A 364 -11.28 -7.32 -16.59
C ASP A 364 -12.02 -7.40 -17.92
N ASN A 365 -13.30 -7.02 -17.95
CA ASN A 365 -14.07 -6.92 -19.20
C ASN A 365 -13.48 -5.89 -20.17
N ASP A 366 -12.94 -4.79 -19.65
CA ASP A 366 -12.31 -3.74 -20.48
C ASP A 366 -10.96 -4.29 -21.02
N LYS A 367 -10.17 -4.99 -20.20
CA LYS A 367 -8.92 -5.68 -20.62
C LYS A 367 -9.15 -6.76 -21.68
N GLN A 368 -10.25 -7.51 -21.59
CA GLN A 368 -10.58 -8.56 -22.55
C GLN A 368 -10.85 -8.02 -23.96
N ARG A 369 -11.40 -6.80 -24.06
CA ARG A 369 -11.73 -6.15 -25.34
C ARG A 369 -10.54 -5.54 -26.07
N VAL A 370 -9.46 -5.26 -25.34
CA VAL A 370 -8.20 -4.77 -25.92
C VAL A 370 -7.59 -5.86 -26.80
N THR A 371 -7.13 -5.51 -28.00
CA THR A 371 -6.62 -6.48 -28.96
C THR A 371 -5.21 -6.96 -28.61
N HIS A 372 -4.32 -6.04 -28.27
CA HIS A 372 -2.93 -6.32 -27.92
C HIS A 372 -2.54 -5.70 -26.58
N ILE A 373 -1.76 -6.41 -25.77
CA ILE A 373 -1.26 -5.92 -24.49
C ILE A 373 0.25 -6.18 -24.43
N ALA A 374 1.01 -5.14 -24.12
CA ALA A 374 2.45 -5.23 -23.85
C ALA A 374 2.79 -4.53 -22.52
N SER A 375 3.86 -4.97 -21.86
CA SER A 375 4.29 -4.43 -20.58
C SER A 375 5.78 -4.10 -20.49
N LEU A 376 6.06 -3.04 -19.72
CA LEU A 376 7.36 -2.51 -19.31
C LEU A 376 7.39 -2.48 -17.77
N GLY A 377 7.26 -3.65 -17.13
CA GLY A 377 7.16 -3.81 -15.66
C GLY A 377 8.51 -3.94 -14.92
N ASN A 378 8.51 -4.32 -13.64
CA ASN A 378 9.67 -4.27 -12.71
C ASN A 378 10.94 -4.98 -13.19
N LYS A 379 10.82 -5.95 -14.10
CA LYS A 379 11.98 -6.57 -14.77
C LYS A 379 12.75 -5.57 -15.65
N ALA A 380 12.08 -4.60 -16.26
CA ALA A 380 12.67 -3.51 -17.05
C ALA A 380 13.59 -2.61 -16.21
N VAL A 381 13.16 -2.22 -15.02
CA VAL A 381 13.94 -1.35 -14.12
C VAL A 381 15.18 -2.08 -13.59
N ASN A 382 15.06 -3.36 -13.26
CA ASN A 382 16.21 -4.17 -12.85
C ASN A 382 17.14 -4.53 -14.02
N TYR A 383 16.62 -4.64 -15.25
CA TYR A 383 17.42 -4.89 -16.44
C TYR A 383 18.49 -3.80 -16.66
N TRP A 384 18.13 -2.52 -16.53
CA TRP A 384 19.12 -1.43 -16.65
C TRP A 384 20.21 -1.45 -15.57
N LYS A 385 19.96 -2.11 -14.43
CA LYS A 385 20.96 -2.31 -13.37
C LYS A 385 21.85 -3.52 -13.63
N GLU A 386 21.49 -4.39 -14.56
CA GLU A 386 22.21 -5.62 -14.89
C GLU A 386 22.85 -5.57 -16.30
N ASP A 387 22.39 -4.66 -17.17
CA ASP A 387 22.89 -4.46 -18.55
C ASP A 387 23.87 -3.29 -18.65
N ALA A 388 25.13 -3.52 -18.23
CA ALA A 388 26.19 -2.52 -18.27
C ALA A 388 26.47 -2.03 -19.70
N GLU A 389 26.45 -2.94 -20.67
CA GLU A 389 26.70 -2.64 -22.08
C GLU A 389 25.57 -1.80 -22.66
N GLY A 390 24.31 -2.18 -22.45
CA GLY A 390 23.15 -1.42 -22.90
C GLY A 390 23.08 -0.01 -22.31
N LEU A 391 23.49 0.18 -21.06
CA LEU A 391 23.53 1.52 -20.45
C LEU A 391 24.72 2.35 -20.93
N ALA A 392 25.87 1.72 -21.24
CA ALA A 392 26.98 2.39 -21.91
C ALA A 392 26.60 2.83 -23.33
N GLU A 393 25.92 1.97 -24.10
CA GLU A 393 25.38 2.32 -25.41
C GLU A 393 24.35 3.46 -25.32
N PHE A 394 23.43 3.38 -24.36
CA PHE A 394 22.46 4.45 -24.09
C PHE A 394 23.17 5.78 -23.85
N THR A 395 24.16 5.81 -22.96
CA THR A 395 24.96 7.00 -22.64
C THR A 395 25.70 7.51 -23.87
N ALA A 396 26.30 6.61 -24.67
CA ALA A 396 27.02 6.98 -25.89
C ALA A 396 26.12 7.68 -26.92
N ARG A 397 24.86 7.26 -27.09
CA ARG A 397 23.91 7.93 -28.00
C ARG A 397 23.65 9.38 -27.60
N TYR A 398 23.47 9.67 -26.30
CA TYR A 398 23.33 11.04 -25.80
C TYR A 398 24.62 11.86 -25.95
N LEU A 399 25.77 11.25 -25.63
CA LEU A 399 27.07 11.90 -25.80
C LEU A 399 27.34 12.26 -27.27
N ASN A 400 26.97 11.39 -28.20
CA ASN A 400 27.10 11.71 -29.62
C ASN A 400 26.17 12.86 -30.01
N ALA A 401 24.91 12.83 -29.55
CA ALA A 401 23.92 13.84 -29.90
C ALA A 401 24.33 15.26 -29.46
N VAL A 402 24.93 15.42 -28.27
CA VAL A 402 25.40 16.74 -27.80
C VAL A 402 26.64 17.25 -28.54
N ARG A 403 27.37 16.37 -29.26
CA ARG A 403 28.58 16.71 -30.02
C ARG A 403 28.29 17.04 -31.49
N LEU A 404 27.21 16.50 -32.04
CA LEU A 404 26.79 16.73 -33.42
C LEU A 404 26.10 18.08 -33.60
N SER A 405 26.25 18.66 -34.79
CA SER A 405 25.50 19.84 -35.20
C SER A 405 24.04 19.49 -35.54
N PRO A 406 23.10 20.44 -35.51
CA PRO A 406 21.70 20.16 -35.86
C PRO A 406 21.51 19.50 -37.23
N LYS A 407 22.33 19.88 -38.23
CA LYS A 407 22.30 19.26 -39.57
C LYS A 407 22.77 17.80 -39.57
N GLU A 408 23.74 17.45 -38.71
CA GLU A 408 24.21 16.07 -38.56
C GLU A 408 23.17 15.23 -37.78
N ILE A 409 22.52 15.81 -36.77
CA ILE A 409 21.42 15.17 -36.02
C ILE A 409 20.28 14.79 -36.97
N GLU A 410 19.86 15.68 -37.86
CA GLU A 410 18.80 15.37 -38.82
C GLU A 410 19.17 14.24 -39.78
N LYS A 411 20.46 14.12 -40.16
CA LYS A 411 20.94 13.00 -40.98
C LYS A 411 20.89 11.68 -40.21
N VAL A 412 21.37 11.67 -38.96
CA VAL A 412 21.26 10.48 -38.09
C VAL A 412 19.80 10.11 -37.92
N ALA A 413 18.93 11.07 -37.60
CA ALA A 413 17.49 10.84 -37.46
C ALA A 413 16.86 10.25 -38.73
N ALA A 414 17.26 10.71 -39.93
CA ALA A 414 16.78 10.16 -41.19
C ALA A 414 17.21 8.69 -41.42
N HIS A 415 18.40 8.29 -40.96
CA HIS A 415 18.83 6.88 -40.99
C HIS A 415 18.08 6.05 -39.93
N ARG A 416 17.96 6.57 -38.69
CA ARG A 416 17.17 5.95 -37.62
C ARG A 416 15.71 5.73 -38.02
N ARG A 417 15.12 6.67 -38.78
CA ARG A 417 13.77 6.54 -39.37
C ARG A 417 13.63 5.39 -40.36
N LYS A 418 14.72 4.89 -40.95
CA LYS A 418 14.71 3.74 -41.86
C LYS A 418 14.92 2.40 -41.13
N GLY A 419 15.42 2.45 -39.90
CA GLY A 419 15.71 1.28 -39.06
C GLY A 419 17.18 1.09 -38.74
N ASP A 420 18.07 1.97 -39.24
CA ASP A 420 19.51 1.94 -38.93
C ASP A 420 19.77 2.48 -37.51
N ASP A 421 21.00 2.35 -36.98
CA ASP A 421 21.45 2.97 -35.73
C ASP A 421 22.30 4.24 -36.01
N VAL A 422 23.07 4.70 -35.02
CA VAL A 422 23.96 5.85 -35.12
C VAL A 422 25.04 5.57 -36.15
N SER A 423 25.03 6.33 -37.24
CA SER A 423 25.93 6.16 -38.40
C SER A 423 26.87 7.35 -38.61
N ILE A 424 26.74 8.41 -37.80
CA ILE A 424 27.61 9.60 -37.83
C ILE A 424 28.10 9.86 -36.42
N SER A 425 29.42 9.97 -36.25
CA SER A 425 30.05 10.27 -34.95
C SER A 425 31.02 11.44 -35.07
N LYS A 426 31.00 12.34 -34.09
CA LYS A 426 31.99 13.43 -34.02
C LYS A 426 33.41 12.90 -33.72
N CYS A 427 33.51 11.70 -33.16
CA CYS A 427 34.79 11.08 -32.82
C CYS A 427 35.55 10.61 -34.07
N THR A 428 34.87 10.34 -35.19
CA THR A 428 35.49 9.82 -36.43
C THR A 428 36.62 10.71 -36.98
N HIS A 429 36.51 12.03 -36.79
CA HIS A 429 37.50 13.01 -37.24
C HIS A 429 38.17 13.75 -36.08
N CYS A 430 38.09 13.20 -34.86
CA CYS A 430 38.65 13.83 -33.66
C CYS A 430 40.13 13.47 -33.47
N LYS A 431 41.01 14.48 -33.44
CA LYS A 431 42.46 14.31 -33.23
C LYS A 431 42.82 13.70 -31.86
N GLN A 432 41.91 13.76 -30.89
CA GLN A 432 42.10 13.24 -29.53
C GLN A 432 41.42 11.88 -29.32
N ALA A 433 40.79 11.30 -30.36
CA ALA A 433 39.98 10.08 -30.25
C ALA A 433 40.75 8.91 -29.63
N ASP A 434 41.96 8.62 -30.10
CA ASP A 434 42.75 7.48 -29.61
C ASP A 434 43.04 7.59 -28.11
N ARG A 435 43.45 8.78 -27.65
CA ARG A 435 43.71 9.05 -26.24
C ARG A 435 42.44 9.02 -25.41
N CYS A 436 41.37 9.62 -25.90
CA CYS A 436 40.06 9.65 -25.26
C CYS A 436 39.49 8.23 -25.08
N HIS A 437 39.47 7.44 -26.15
CA HIS A 437 38.95 6.07 -26.13
C HIS A 437 39.80 5.15 -25.26
N LYS A 438 41.12 5.38 -25.18
CA LYS A 438 41.99 4.63 -24.27
C LYS A 438 41.68 4.92 -22.79
N ALA A 439 41.40 6.18 -22.44
CA ALA A 439 41.15 6.57 -21.05
C ALA A 439 39.71 6.29 -20.57
N PHE A 440 38.73 6.48 -21.45
CA PHE A 440 37.30 6.45 -21.09
C PHE A 440 36.52 5.31 -21.76
N GLY A 441 37.11 4.63 -22.75
CA GLY A 441 36.39 3.65 -23.55
C GLY A 441 35.56 4.27 -24.68
N LYS A 442 34.98 3.39 -25.49
CA LYS A 442 34.14 3.72 -26.65
C LYS A 442 33.05 2.68 -26.84
N VAL A 443 32.00 3.06 -27.56
CA VAL A 443 30.95 2.18 -28.06
C VAL A 443 30.90 2.31 -29.58
N THR A 444 30.68 1.20 -30.30
CA THR A 444 30.60 1.19 -31.76
C THR A 444 29.16 0.95 -32.21
N PHE A 445 28.63 1.84 -33.06
CA PHE A 445 27.32 1.72 -33.71
C PHE A 445 27.51 1.74 -35.22
N ASP A 446 26.95 0.79 -35.97
CA ASP A 446 27.02 0.74 -37.46
C ASP A 446 28.41 1.07 -38.05
N GLY A 447 29.48 0.58 -37.40
CA GLY A 447 30.87 0.79 -37.81
C GLY A 447 31.49 2.15 -37.45
N VAL A 448 30.77 3.05 -36.75
CA VAL A 448 31.30 4.30 -36.20
C VAL A 448 31.51 4.23 -34.69
N ASP A 449 32.68 4.70 -34.24
CA ASP A 449 33.03 4.74 -32.82
C ASP A 449 32.56 6.03 -32.15
N VAL A 450 31.98 5.90 -30.95
CA VAL A 450 31.57 6.99 -30.08
C VAL A 450 32.28 6.87 -28.73
N GLY A 451 33.10 7.85 -28.36
CA GLY A 451 33.80 7.89 -27.08
C GLY A 451 32.89 8.23 -25.90
N LEU A 452 33.15 7.63 -24.73
CA LEU A 452 32.31 7.80 -23.53
C LEU A 452 32.66 9.01 -22.65
N TYR A 453 33.71 9.76 -22.97
CA TYR A 453 34.13 10.94 -22.20
C TYR A 453 32.99 11.94 -21.93
N PRO A 454 32.75 12.36 -20.66
CA PRO A 454 33.62 12.18 -19.48
C PRO A 454 33.35 10.92 -18.65
N PHE A 455 32.51 10.00 -19.09
CA PHE A 455 32.22 8.72 -18.44
C PHE A 455 33.17 7.60 -18.87
N THR A 456 33.29 6.55 -18.05
CA THR A 456 33.89 5.28 -18.49
C THR A 456 32.84 4.25 -18.88
N LEU A 457 33.24 3.09 -19.41
CA LEU A 457 32.33 1.97 -19.67
C LEU A 457 31.53 1.52 -18.43
N GLN A 458 32.12 1.60 -17.22
CA GLN A 458 31.48 1.17 -15.97
C GLN A 458 30.73 2.30 -15.24
N ALA A 459 31.04 3.56 -15.55
CA ALA A 459 30.42 4.70 -14.86
C ALA A 459 28.89 4.73 -14.96
N PRO A 460 28.25 4.48 -16.12
CA PRO A 460 26.80 4.54 -16.23
C PRO A 460 26.08 3.60 -15.26
N ILE A 461 26.46 2.32 -15.21
CA ILE A 461 25.80 1.31 -14.38
C ILE A 461 26.02 1.56 -12.89
N ARG A 462 27.23 1.99 -12.51
CA ARG A 462 27.56 2.30 -11.12
C ARG A 462 26.84 3.56 -10.64
N LEU A 463 26.77 4.60 -11.48
CA LEU A 463 26.07 5.85 -11.14
C LEU A 463 24.55 5.65 -11.06
N LEU A 464 23.94 4.90 -11.98
CA LEU A 464 22.53 4.52 -11.90
C LEU A 464 22.25 3.72 -10.61
N SER A 465 23.14 2.78 -10.28
CA SER A 465 23.02 1.96 -9.06
C SER A 465 23.21 2.77 -7.78
N GLY A 466 24.05 3.80 -7.83
CA GLY A 466 24.34 4.73 -6.73
C GLY A 466 23.31 5.84 -6.53
N LEU A 467 22.30 5.99 -7.40
CA LEU A 467 21.24 7.00 -7.20
C LEU A 467 20.48 6.77 -5.90
N THR A 468 20.28 7.83 -5.11
CA THR A 468 19.46 7.80 -3.91
C THR A 468 17.99 7.94 -4.29
N VAL A 469 17.20 6.89 -4.01
CA VAL A 469 15.76 6.87 -4.33
C VAL A 469 15.03 7.83 -3.41
N ASN A 470 14.20 8.71 -3.98
CA ASN A 470 13.36 9.64 -3.25
C ASN A 470 12.04 9.83 -3.98
N GLU A 471 10.98 9.21 -3.47
CA GLU A 471 9.64 9.23 -4.08
C GLU A 471 9.04 10.63 -4.12
N ASN A 472 9.25 11.45 -3.09
CA ASN A 472 8.73 12.82 -3.02
C ASN A 472 9.34 13.75 -4.07
N LEU A 473 10.58 13.47 -4.49
CA LEU A 473 11.28 14.23 -5.54
C LEU A 473 11.19 13.54 -6.91
N GLY A 474 10.45 12.43 -7.03
CA GLY A 474 10.35 11.66 -8.28
C GLY A 474 11.65 10.99 -8.71
N ILE A 475 12.61 10.81 -7.80
CA ILE A 475 13.93 10.25 -8.10
C ILE A 475 13.87 8.73 -7.96
N ALA A 476 13.93 8.04 -9.09
CA ALA A 476 13.98 6.58 -9.16
C ALA A 476 15.21 6.11 -9.95
N LYS A 477 15.61 4.86 -9.73
CA LYS A 477 16.69 4.20 -10.49
C LYS A 477 16.21 3.76 -11.87
N THR A 478 15.80 4.72 -12.69
CA THR A 478 15.29 4.53 -14.07
C THR A 478 16.19 5.25 -15.07
N PRO A 479 16.09 4.95 -16.38
CA PRO A 479 16.82 5.70 -17.41
C PRO A 479 16.56 7.22 -17.34
N ARG A 480 15.32 7.61 -17.05
CA ARG A 480 14.96 9.03 -16.84
C ARG A 480 15.68 9.61 -15.62
N GLY A 481 15.66 8.91 -14.49
CA GLY A 481 16.36 9.34 -13.28
C GLY A 481 17.87 9.51 -13.51
N TYR A 482 18.48 8.59 -14.27
CA TYR A 482 19.89 8.68 -14.67
C TYR A 482 20.20 9.86 -15.60
N LEU A 483 19.34 10.13 -16.59
CA LEU A 483 19.51 11.28 -17.47
C LEU A 483 19.38 12.61 -16.72
N GLU A 484 18.34 12.76 -15.91
CA GLU A 484 18.02 14.02 -15.23
C GLU A 484 18.98 14.34 -14.08
N ASN A 485 19.45 13.31 -13.35
CA ASN A 485 20.25 13.48 -12.13
C ASN A 485 21.74 13.12 -12.28
N VAL A 486 22.16 12.55 -13.42
CA VAL A 486 23.57 12.22 -13.68
C VAL A 486 24.06 12.80 -14.99
N VAL A 487 23.54 12.33 -16.13
CA VAL A 487 24.06 12.73 -17.46
C VAL A 487 23.89 14.22 -17.70
N GLY A 488 22.69 14.77 -17.46
CA GLY A 488 22.40 16.19 -17.63
C GLY A 488 23.28 17.09 -16.75
N PRO A 489 23.33 16.88 -15.42
CA PRO A 489 24.19 17.65 -14.53
C PRO A 489 25.68 17.59 -14.91
N VAL A 490 26.20 16.39 -15.20
CA VAL A 490 27.61 16.20 -15.60
C VAL A 490 27.94 16.95 -16.89
N LEU A 491 27.07 16.90 -17.90
CA LEU A 491 27.31 17.56 -19.18
C LEU A 491 27.10 19.08 -19.11
N ARG A 492 26.29 19.58 -18.18
CA ARG A 492 26.11 21.02 -17.93
C ARG A 492 27.28 21.64 -17.19
N ASP A 493 27.91 20.91 -16.27
CA ASP A 493 29.07 21.39 -15.49
C ASP A 493 30.39 21.27 -16.28
N THR A 494 30.46 21.97 -17.40
CA THR A 494 31.69 22.06 -18.21
C THR A 494 32.80 22.82 -17.49
N THR A 495 32.44 23.71 -16.55
CA THR A 495 33.38 24.42 -15.68
C THR A 495 34.25 23.47 -14.86
N ALA A 496 33.68 22.44 -14.24
CA ALA A 496 34.45 21.46 -13.49
C ALA A 496 35.48 20.74 -14.37
N ILE A 497 35.21 20.55 -15.66
CA ILE A 497 36.17 19.90 -16.58
C ILE A 497 37.29 20.87 -16.97
N VAL A 498 36.94 22.10 -17.31
CA VAL A 498 37.89 23.16 -17.71
C VAL A 498 38.83 23.52 -16.57
N GLU A 499 38.31 23.63 -15.35
CA GLU A 499 39.07 23.99 -14.14
C GLU A 499 39.76 22.77 -13.50
N HIS A 500 39.64 21.58 -14.11
CA HIS A 500 40.22 20.33 -13.61
C HIS A 500 39.74 19.97 -12.21
N GLU A 501 38.46 20.20 -11.91
CA GLU A 501 37.78 19.85 -10.65
C GLU A 501 36.77 18.70 -10.82
N PHE A 502 36.65 18.14 -12.03
CA PHE A 502 35.74 17.03 -12.31
C PHE A 502 36.15 15.74 -11.58
N PRO A 503 35.19 14.93 -11.08
CA PRO A 503 33.78 15.25 -10.85
C PRO A 503 33.61 16.02 -9.52
N ARG A 504 32.85 17.12 -9.53
CA ARG A 504 32.49 17.85 -8.31
C ARG A 504 31.39 17.12 -7.54
N PRO A 505 31.50 16.95 -6.21
CA PRO A 505 30.43 16.36 -5.40
C PRO A 505 29.08 17.07 -5.52
N GLU A 506 29.09 18.37 -5.81
CA GLU A 506 27.91 19.23 -5.95
C GLU A 506 27.15 18.94 -7.25
N THR A 507 27.84 18.45 -8.31
CA THR A 507 27.21 18.06 -9.58
C THR A 507 26.37 16.80 -9.44
N LEU A 508 26.75 15.90 -8.53
CA LEU A 508 26.09 14.62 -8.26
C LEU A 508 25.32 14.68 -6.93
N THR A 509 24.30 15.53 -6.85
CA THR A 509 23.53 15.77 -5.62
C THR A 509 22.83 14.53 -5.08
N HIS A 510 22.29 13.70 -5.97
CA HIS A 510 21.44 12.54 -5.64
C HIS A 510 22.14 11.18 -5.84
N VAL A 511 23.47 11.16 -5.77
CA VAL A 511 24.27 9.93 -5.83
C VAL A 511 24.88 9.67 -4.45
N ASP A 512 24.93 8.40 -4.04
CA ASP A 512 25.54 7.98 -2.78
C ASP A 512 27.03 8.42 -2.71
N LYS A 513 27.41 8.99 -1.58
CA LYS A 513 28.75 9.53 -1.34
C LYS A 513 29.47 8.79 -0.21
N THR A 514 28.88 7.69 0.27
CA THR A 514 29.43 6.88 1.34
C THR A 514 30.80 6.33 0.93
N PRO A 515 31.87 6.60 1.71
CA PRO A 515 33.20 6.11 1.38
C PRO A 515 33.27 4.58 1.36
N PRO A 516 33.93 3.97 0.35
CA PRO A 516 34.24 2.54 0.38
C PRO A 516 35.11 2.16 1.59
N HIS A 517 35.01 0.92 2.07
CA HIS A 517 35.73 0.43 3.26
C HIS A 517 37.27 0.55 3.15
N TYR A 518 37.81 0.51 1.92
CA TYR A 518 39.25 0.66 1.66
C TYR A 518 39.71 2.12 1.56
N TRP A 519 38.80 3.09 1.56
CA TRP A 519 39.11 4.48 1.21
C TRP A 519 40.05 5.15 2.22
N THR A 520 39.84 4.91 3.52
CA THR A 520 40.73 5.44 4.58
C THR A 520 42.17 4.97 4.41
N ALA A 521 42.36 3.71 4.00
CA ALA A 521 43.70 3.17 3.72
C ALA A 521 44.32 3.78 2.47
N PHE A 522 43.51 4.06 1.43
CA PHE A 522 43.97 4.77 0.24
C PHE A 522 44.43 6.20 0.55
N GLU A 523 43.65 6.96 1.32
CA GLU A 523 44.02 8.33 1.71
C GLU A 523 45.35 8.37 2.47
N ASN A 524 45.56 7.42 3.39
CA ASN A 524 46.79 7.34 4.18
C ASN A 524 48.02 6.95 3.34
N ASN A 525 47.87 6.03 2.39
CA ASN A 525 49.00 5.47 1.63
C ASN A 525 49.33 6.28 0.36
N PHE A 526 48.32 6.76 -0.36
CA PHE A 526 48.48 7.34 -1.70
C PHE A 526 48.04 8.81 -1.80
N GLY A 527 47.21 9.30 -0.87
CA GLY A 527 46.59 10.63 -0.90
C GLY A 527 47.13 11.62 0.14
N GLY A 528 48.27 11.33 0.79
CA GLY A 528 48.75 12.10 1.95
C GLY A 528 48.99 13.60 1.68
N ASN A 529 49.40 13.96 0.46
CA ASN A 529 49.67 15.35 0.04
C ASN A 529 48.55 15.98 -0.79
N TRP A 530 47.41 15.30 -0.93
CA TRP A 530 46.30 15.78 -1.75
C TRP A 530 45.43 16.77 -0.98
N SER A 531 44.85 17.75 -1.69
CA SER A 531 43.85 18.63 -1.12
C SER A 531 42.58 17.84 -0.75
N ASP A 532 41.78 18.33 0.19
CA ASP A 532 40.50 17.69 0.54
C ASP A 532 39.55 17.63 -0.66
N THR A 533 39.66 18.59 -1.59
CA THR A 533 38.92 18.59 -2.85
C THR A 533 39.36 17.45 -3.75
N ASP A 534 40.67 17.23 -3.94
CA ASP A 534 41.18 16.13 -4.76
C ASP A 534 40.89 14.75 -4.15
N LYS A 535 40.96 14.63 -2.82
CA LYS A 535 40.54 13.40 -2.12
C LYS A 535 39.07 13.09 -2.39
N ARG A 536 38.17 14.08 -2.26
CA ARG A 536 36.73 13.89 -2.55
C ARG A 536 36.48 13.51 -4.01
N ARG A 537 37.16 14.15 -4.95
CA ARG A 537 37.06 13.85 -6.40
C ARG A 537 37.56 12.45 -6.73
N ALA A 538 38.74 12.10 -6.23
CA ALA A 538 39.32 10.78 -6.43
C ALA A 538 38.45 9.67 -5.84
N ARG A 539 37.78 9.94 -4.71
CA ARG A 539 36.81 9.01 -4.11
C ARG A 539 35.68 8.68 -5.07
N LEU A 540 35.07 9.71 -5.65
CA LEU A 540 33.98 9.55 -6.62
C LEU A 540 34.46 8.83 -7.89
N LEU A 541 35.66 9.15 -8.37
CA LEU A 541 36.27 8.46 -9.52
C LEU A 541 36.54 6.98 -9.23
N ALA A 542 37.07 6.65 -8.04
CA ALA A 542 37.29 5.26 -7.64
C ALA A 542 35.97 4.49 -7.50
N GLN A 543 34.96 5.11 -6.88
CA GLN A 543 33.67 4.47 -6.64
C GLN A 543 32.88 4.23 -7.93
N TYR A 544 32.89 5.20 -8.84
CA TYR A 544 31.98 5.20 -9.99
C TYR A 544 32.68 5.07 -11.34
N TRP A 545 33.86 5.66 -11.57
CA TRP A 545 34.52 5.66 -12.89
C TRP A 545 35.53 4.52 -13.10
N ALA A 546 36.08 3.94 -12.03
CA ALA A 546 37.05 2.86 -12.13
C ALA A 546 36.50 1.64 -12.89
N SER A 547 37.38 0.95 -13.63
CA SER A 547 37.01 -0.19 -14.48
C SER A 547 36.91 -1.53 -13.74
N SER A 548 37.43 -1.63 -12.51
CA SER A 548 37.48 -2.85 -11.70
C SER A 548 36.66 -2.72 -10.42
N ASP A 549 36.16 -3.84 -9.90
CA ASP A 549 35.60 -3.90 -8.56
C ASP A 549 36.75 -3.82 -7.55
N ILE A 550 36.94 -2.61 -7.01
CA ILE A 550 38.03 -2.30 -6.11
C ILE A 550 37.66 -2.80 -4.71
N SER A 551 38.53 -3.60 -4.10
CA SER A 551 38.38 -4.10 -2.73
C SER A 551 39.52 -3.70 -1.80
N SER A 552 40.57 -3.05 -2.32
CA SER A 552 41.78 -2.64 -1.60
C SER A 552 42.26 -1.23 -2.01
N ALA A 553 43.11 -0.62 -1.16
CA ALA A 553 43.72 0.68 -1.43
C ALA A 553 44.64 0.64 -2.66
N GLU A 554 45.44 -0.41 -2.82
CA GLU A 554 46.31 -0.60 -3.98
C GLU A 554 45.51 -0.77 -5.28
N GLY A 555 44.39 -1.50 -5.22
CA GLY A 555 43.48 -1.63 -6.35
C GLY A 555 42.86 -0.30 -6.76
N ALA A 556 42.54 0.56 -5.78
CA ALA A 556 42.06 1.92 -6.03
C ALA A 556 43.12 2.78 -6.72
N ALA A 557 44.37 2.72 -6.25
CA ALA A 557 45.48 3.46 -6.84
C ALA A 557 45.76 3.02 -8.28
N GLN A 558 45.76 1.71 -8.56
CA GLN A 558 45.93 1.19 -9.92
C GLN A 558 44.81 1.63 -10.86
N ALA A 559 43.56 1.63 -10.38
CA ALA A 559 42.42 2.08 -11.18
C ALA A 559 42.42 3.60 -11.41
N LEU A 560 42.96 4.38 -10.47
CA LEU A 560 43.03 5.84 -10.55
C LEU A 560 44.24 6.36 -11.35
N ASP A 561 45.29 5.55 -11.56
CA ASP A 561 46.52 5.92 -12.27
C ASP A 561 46.25 6.50 -13.67
N GLY A 562 45.30 5.91 -14.40
CA GLY A 562 44.90 6.37 -15.73
C GLY A 562 44.18 7.73 -15.75
N PHE A 563 43.66 8.20 -14.61
CA PHE A 563 42.94 9.46 -14.48
C PHE A 563 43.82 10.63 -14.02
N LEU A 564 44.99 10.37 -13.43
CA LEU A 564 45.85 11.40 -12.82
C LEU A 564 46.12 12.59 -13.76
N GLY A 565 46.76 12.34 -14.90
CA GLY A 565 47.07 13.40 -15.86
C GLY A 565 45.93 13.76 -16.82
N VAL A 566 44.89 12.94 -16.94
CA VAL A 566 43.78 13.19 -17.87
C VAL A 566 42.70 14.08 -17.26
N LEU A 567 42.48 13.96 -15.95
CA LEU A 567 41.50 14.74 -15.17
C LEU A 567 42.15 15.74 -14.19
N GLY A 568 43.48 15.84 -14.18
CA GLY A 568 44.23 16.82 -13.37
C GLY A 568 44.26 16.50 -11.87
N LEU A 569 44.33 15.21 -11.49
CA LEU A 569 44.64 14.82 -10.12
C LEU A 569 46.16 14.84 -9.89
N PRO A 570 46.65 15.17 -8.67
CA PRO A 570 48.07 15.13 -8.37
C PRO A 570 48.65 13.70 -8.40
N ASP A 571 49.97 13.57 -8.59
CA ASP A 571 50.65 12.27 -8.49
C ASP A 571 50.47 11.64 -7.09
N PHE A 572 50.47 10.30 -7.01
CA PHE A 572 50.38 9.58 -5.75
C PHE A 572 51.61 9.83 -4.87
N THR A 573 51.41 9.84 -3.54
CA THR A 573 52.51 9.97 -2.56
C THR A 573 53.44 8.76 -2.53
N GLU A 574 52.90 7.57 -2.78
CA GLU A 574 53.67 6.32 -2.86
C GLU A 574 53.61 5.71 -4.27
N LYS A 575 54.66 4.97 -4.64
CA LYS A 575 54.71 4.26 -5.94
C LYS A 575 53.76 3.07 -5.91
N VAL A 576 52.80 3.05 -6.83
CA VAL A 576 51.87 1.93 -7.02
C VAL A 576 52.67 0.68 -7.41
N LYS A 577 52.56 -0.38 -6.61
CA LYS A 577 53.11 -1.71 -6.96
C LYS A 577 52.23 -2.31 -8.05
N LYS A 578 52.77 -2.49 -9.25
CA LYS A 578 52.06 -3.14 -10.36
C LYS A 578 51.67 -4.57 -9.97
N ILE A 579 50.38 -4.82 -9.86
CA ILE A 579 49.83 -6.18 -9.90
C ILE A 579 49.94 -6.63 -11.37
N PRO A 580 50.48 -7.83 -11.70
CA PRO A 580 50.72 -8.24 -13.09
C PRO A 580 49.45 -8.15 -13.95
N GLU A 581 49.50 -7.33 -15.00
CA GLU A 581 48.44 -7.22 -16.01
C GLU A 581 48.38 -8.51 -16.83
N GLY A 582 47.39 -9.35 -16.53
CA GLY A 582 47.21 -10.60 -17.25
C GLY A 582 45.97 -11.37 -16.83
N GLU A 583 44.79 -10.74 -16.86
CA GLU A 583 43.49 -11.42 -16.98
C GLU A 583 42.37 -10.37 -17.15
N SER A 584 42.11 -9.96 -18.41
CA SER A 584 40.82 -9.36 -18.84
C SER A 584 40.87 -9.00 -20.33
N GLN A 585 40.77 -10.03 -21.17
CA GLN A 585 40.06 -9.88 -22.46
C GLN A 585 39.05 -11.03 -22.58
N PRO A 586 37.76 -10.75 -22.81
CA PRO A 586 36.80 -11.78 -23.16
C PRO A 586 36.95 -12.12 -24.65
N LYS A 587 37.15 -13.40 -24.98
CA LYS A 587 36.93 -13.95 -26.33
C LYS A 587 35.77 -14.96 -26.31
N PRO A 588 35.09 -15.17 -27.44
CA PRO A 588 33.71 -15.65 -27.51
C PRO A 588 33.56 -17.12 -27.15
N ALA A 589 32.41 -17.44 -26.56
CA ALA A 589 32.00 -18.81 -26.28
C ALA A 589 31.72 -19.58 -27.58
N THR A 590 32.45 -20.68 -27.80
CA THR A 590 31.96 -21.88 -28.48
C THR A 590 32.77 -23.08 -27.96
N PRO A 591 32.22 -24.30 -27.98
CA PRO A 591 32.24 -25.19 -26.84
C PRO A 591 33.25 -26.30 -27.05
N ALA A 592 34.18 -26.50 -26.11
CA ALA A 592 34.95 -27.73 -26.09
C ALA A 592 35.40 -28.08 -24.67
N ASN A 593 34.89 -29.23 -24.22
CA ASN A 593 35.64 -30.17 -23.39
C ASN A 593 37.06 -30.31 -23.95
N GLU A 594 38.08 -29.92 -23.19
CA GLU A 594 39.20 -30.79 -22.75
C GLU A 594 40.24 -30.02 -21.90
N PRO A 595 40.94 -30.71 -20.97
CA PRO A 595 41.64 -30.08 -19.86
C PRO A 595 43.08 -29.67 -20.20
N THR A 596 43.46 -28.44 -19.84
CA THR A 596 44.88 -28.04 -19.78
C THR A 596 45.53 -28.42 -18.45
N LYS A 597 46.66 -29.12 -18.54
CA LYS A 597 47.57 -29.55 -17.45
C LYS A 597 48.26 -28.36 -16.72
N PRO A 598 48.78 -28.59 -15.49
CA PRO A 598 48.83 -27.60 -14.40
C PRO A 598 50.09 -26.72 -14.39
N LYS A 599 49.95 -25.47 -13.92
CA LYS A 599 51.05 -24.66 -13.37
C LYS A 599 51.06 -24.79 -11.85
N GLN A 600 52.25 -24.98 -11.29
CA GLN A 600 52.48 -25.36 -9.90
C GLN A 600 51.96 -24.33 -8.88
N ASN A 601 51.17 -24.84 -7.92
CA ASN A 601 50.59 -24.12 -6.79
C ASN A 601 51.66 -23.57 -5.83
N THR A 602 51.60 -22.27 -5.55
CA THR A 602 52.05 -21.72 -4.26
C THR A 602 50.80 -21.45 -3.43
N ILE A 603 50.54 -22.31 -2.44
CA ILE A 603 49.41 -22.19 -1.51
C ILE A 603 49.55 -20.84 -0.77
N PRO A 604 48.52 -19.99 -0.72
CA PRO A 604 48.57 -18.74 0.03
C PRO A 604 49.03 -18.95 1.49
N PRO A 605 49.91 -18.11 2.05
CA PRO A 605 50.48 -18.31 3.38
C PRO A 605 49.41 -18.31 4.49
N GLN A 606 48.31 -17.58 4.32
CA GLN A 606 47.16 -17.59 5.22
C GLN A 606 46.42 -18.93 5.18
N LEU A 607 46.27 -19.54 4.00
CA LEU A 607 45.63 -20.85 3.86
C LEU A 607 46.51 -21.94 4.47
N SER A 608 47.83 -21.92 4.23
CA SER A 608 48.78 -22.84 4.88
C SER A 608 48.67 -22.77 6.41
N LYS A 609 48.56 -21.56 6.98
CA LYS A 609 48.37 -21.36 8.42
C LYS A 609 47.04 -21.93 8.92
N THR A 610 45.94 -21.69 8.21
CA THR A 610 44.62 -22.24 8.57
C THR A 610 44.61 -23.77 8.49
N LEU A 611 45.17 -24.37 7.44
CA LEU A 611 45.26 -25.82 7.30
C LEU A 611 46.12 -26.45 8.41
N GLY A 612 47.27 -25.85 8.74
CA GLY A 612 48.09 -26.30 9.86
C GLY A 612 47.36 -26.21 11.21
N ASN A 613 46.55 -25.17 11.44
CA ASN A 613 45.71 -25.07 12.63
C ASN A 613 44.63 -26.16 12.67
N LEU A 614 44.01 -26.48 11.52
CA LEU A 614 43.01 -27.56 11.42
C LEU A 614 43.62 -28.94 11.68
N ASP A 615 44.84 -29.18 11.20
CA ASP A 615 45.57 -30.43 11.44
C ASP A 615 45.93 -30.60 12.93
N VAL A 616 46.28 -29.52 13.63
CA VAL A 616 46.48 -29.55 15.09
C VAL A 616 45.16 -29.81 15.82
N TRP A 617 44.07 -29.19 15.36
CA TRP A 617 42.74 -29.32 15.97
C TRP A 617 42.15 -30.73 15.85
N ILE A 618 42.20 -31.34 14.66
CA ILE A 618 41.67 -32.70 14.45
C ILE A 618 42.43 -33.76 15.24
N ASN A 619 43.72 -33.51 15.53
CA ASN A 619 44.58 -34.37 16.36
C ASN A 619 44.45 -34.10 17.87
N GLY A 620 43.41 -33.39 18.31
CA GLY A 620 43.09 -33.19 19.74
C GLY A 620 43.57 -31.87 20.34
N GLY A 621 44.22 -31.00 19.57
CA GLY A 621 44.56 -29.64 19.97
C GLY A 621 43.38 -28.67 19.94
N GLU A 622 43.60 -27.44 20.41
CA GLU A 622 42.62 -26.35 20.35
C GLU A 622 42.56 -25.72 18.95
N LEU A 623 41.35 -25.32 18.51
CA LEU A 623 41.15 -24.61 17.25
C LEU A 623 41.51 -23.13 17.41
N ARG A 624 42.73 -22.77 17.00
CA ARG A 624 43.19 -21.37 16.97
C ARG A 624 42.56 -20.62 15.78
N ASP A 625 42.19 -19.35 15.99
CA ASP A 625 41.43 -18.52 15.04
C ASP A 625 39.96 -18.98 14.84
N ASP A 626 39.34 -19.53 15.89
CA ASP A 626 37.95 -20.02 15.86
C ASP A 626 36.94 -18.94 15.44
N LYS A 627 37.21 -17.66 15.72
CA LYS A 627 36.35 -16.54 15.32
C LYS A 627 36.10 -16.54 13.81
N ARG A 628 37.15 -16.69 13.01
CA ARG A 628 37.08 -16.66 11.55
C ARG A 628 36.42 -17.91 10.98
N VAL A 629 36.61 -19.06 11.64
CA VAL A 629 35.91 -20.30 11.27
C VAL A 629 34.42 -20.19 11.55
N ARG A 630 34.03 -19.62 12.71
CA ARG A 630 32.63 -19.37 13.06
C ARG A 630 31.96 -18.41 12.06
N GLU A 631 32.67 -17.38 11.60
CA GLU A 631 32.20 -16.48 10.54
C GLU A 631 31.87 -17.22 9.24
N TRP A 632 32.74 -18.14 8.80
CA TRP A 632 32.51 -18.93 7.58
C TRP A 632 31.32 -19.89 7.73
N LEU A 633 31.23 -20.60 8.85
CA LEU A 633 30.13 -21.54 9.12
C LEU A 633 28.79 -20.82 9.26
N ALA A 634 28.76 -19.67 9.96
CA ALA A 634 27.58 -18.81 10.04
C ALA A 634 27.15 -18.30 8.65
N ALA A 635 28.11 -17.87 7.82
CA ALA A 635 27.82 -17.42 6.46
C ALA A 635 27.29 -18.55 5.57
N LEU A 636 27.80 -19.77 5.74
CA LEU A 636 27.32 -20.97 5.05
C LEU A 636 25.84 -21.23 5.40
N ILE A 637 25.55 -21.36 6.69
CA ILE A 637 24.19 -21.62 7.21
C ILE A 637 23.22 -20.55 6.73
N ARG A 638 23.59 -19.28 6.85
CA ARG A 638 22.72 -18.15 6.46
C ARG A 638 22.44 -18.08 4.95
N LYS A 639 23.45 -18.35 4.10
CA LYS A 639 23.35 -18.13 2.65
C LYS A 639 22.93 -19.35 1.85
N CYS A 640 23.21 -20.57 2.35
CA CYS A 640 23.09 -21.79 1.57
C CYS A 640 21.90 -22.67 1.96
N ILE A 641 21.31 -22.46 3.14
CA ILE A 641 20.03 -23.08 3.51
C ILE A 641 18.91 -22.22 2.91
N PRO A 642 17.94 -22.82 2.19
CA PRO A 642 16.82 -22.08 1.59
C PRO A 642 15.78 -21.72 2.66
N TRP A 643 16.12 -20.79 3.56
CA TRP A 643 15.29 -20.40 4.71
C TRP A 643 13.88 -19.93 4.33
N ASP A 644 13.72 -19.35 3.14
CA ASP A 644 12.41 -18.91 2.63
C ASP A 644 11.51 -20.09 2.21
N ASP A 645 12.08 -21.28 1.95
CA ASP A 645 11.34 -22.51 1.62
C ASP A 645 11.01 -23.34 2.88
N LEU A 646 11.63 -23.00 4.02
CA LEU A 646 11.43 -23.69 5.29
C LEU A 646 10.29 -23.05 6.08
N ARG A 647 9.38 -23.89 6.57
CA ARG A 647 8.25 -23.46 7.41
C ARG A 647 8.66 -23.20 8.87
N GLU A 648 9.66 -23.94 9.33
CA GLU A 648 10.11 -23.92 10.71
C GLU A 648 11.63 -23.76 10.75
N PRO A 649 12.19 -22.89 11.62
CA PRO A 649 11.48 -21.92 12.45
C PRO A 649 10.86 -20.76 11.64
N PRO A 650 9.86 -20.05 12.20
CA PRO A 650 9.19 -18.95 11.50
C PRO A 650 10.17 -17.88 11.00
N ARG A 651 9.76 -17.15 9.96
CA ARG A 651 10.63 -16.19 9.27
C ARG A 651 11.22 -15.12 10.18
N ALA A 652 10.37 -14.52 11.02
CA ALA A 652 10.79 -13.53 12.00
C ALA A 652 11.83 -14.10 13.00
N VAL A 653 11.73 -15.40 13.31
CA VAL A 653 12.60 -16.10 14.25
C VAL A 653 13.98 -16.33 13.61
N TRP A 654 14.08 -17.05 12.49
CA TRP A 654 15.42 -17.30 11.90
C TRP A 654 16.13 -16.00 11.50
N GLN A 655 15.40 -14.98 11.05
CA GLN A 655 15.98 -13.67 10.76
C GLN A 655 16.56 -13.01 12.01
N SER A 656 15.89 -13.12 13.16
CA SER A 656 16.41 -12.62 14.43
C SER A 656 17.60 -13.43 14.94
N LEU A 657 17.56 -14.76 14.77
CA LEU A 657 18.60 -15.67 15.28
C LEU A 657 19.90 -15.66 14.46
N ILE A 658 19.80 -15.45 13.14
CA ILE A 658 20.90 -15.72 12.18
C ILE A 658 21.36 -14.45 11.44
N ASN A 659 20.58 -13.35 11.41
CA ASN A 659 21.05 -12.12 10.78
C ASN A 659 22.02 -11.34 11.67
N LYS A 660 22.95 -10.63 11.02
CA LYS A 660 23.85 -9.68 11.69
C LYS A 660 23.03 -8.61 12.42
N GLY A 661 23.19 -8.55 13.74
CA GLY A 661 22.90 -7.33 14.50
C GLY A 661 23.58 -6.13 13.84
N LYS A 662 22.95 -4.97 13.91
CA LYS A 662 23.41 -3.73 13.26
C LYS A 662 24.72 -3.17 13.83
N ASP A 663 25.27 -3.77 14.89
CA ASP A 663 26.44 -3.27 15.59
C ASP A 663 27.62 -4.25 15.48
N GLU A 664 28.83 -3.70 15.39
CA GLU A 664 30.12 -4.39 15.19
C GLU A 664 30.57 -5.25 16.40
N ASP A 665 29.64 -5.76 17.21
CA ASP A 665 29.95 -6.53 18.41
C ASP A 665 30.26 -8.00 18.12
N ALA A 666 31.19 -8.55 18.91
CA ALA A 666 31.75 -9.89 18.79
C ALA A 666 30.72 -11.04 18.94
N GLU A 667 29.45 -10.74 19.20
CA GLU A 667 28.37 -11.69 19.46
C GLU A 667 27.60 -12.14 18.21
N ALA A 668 27.84 -11.53 17.04
CA ALA A 668 27.11 -11.80 15.79
C ALA A 668 27.17 -13.25 15.27
N TYR A 669 28.08 -14.08 15.81
CA TYR A 669 28.25 -15.51 15.44
C TYR A 669 28.28 -16.43 16.67
N ALA A 670 27.74 -15.97 17.80
CA ALA A 670 27.79 -16.69 19.07
C ALA A 670 26.99 -18.02 19.08
N TYR A 671 26.11 -18.22 18.10
CA TYR A 671 25.33 -19.45 17.94
C TYR A 671 26.10 -20.62 17.30
N ILE A 672 27.28 -20.39 16.73
CA ILE A 672 28.13 -21.47 16.21
C ILE A 672 29.02 -21.97 17.34
N ARG A 673 28.89 -23.26 17.69
CA ARG A 673 29.77 -23.93 18.65
C ARG A 673 30.60 -24.98 17.95
N ILE A 674 31.92 -24.85 18.03
CA ILE A 674 32.87 -25.80 17.46
C ILE A 674 33.56 -26.52 18.61
N GLU A 675 33.55 -27.84 18.59
CA GLU A 675 34.24 -28.64 19.61
C GLU A 675 35.74 -28.29 19.65
N GLY A 676 36.28 -27.95 20.82
CA GLY A 676 37.70 -27.58 20.97
C GLY A 676 38.05 -26.15 20.54
N GLN A 677 37.08 -25.23 20.40
CA GLN A 677 37.32 -23.80 20.21
C GLN A 677 37.98 -23.11 21.43
N VAL A 678 38.69 -21.99 21.21
CA VAL A 678 39.37 -21.22 22.27
C VAL A 678 38.43 -20.20 22.92
N ALA A 679 37.53 -19.59 22.15
CA ALA A 679 36.58 -18.61 22.68
C ALA A 679 35.58 -19.25 23.66
N ARG A 680 35.32 -18.56 24.79
CA ARG A 680 34.27 -18.96 25.75
C ARG A 680 32.91 -18.99 25.06
N VAL A 681 32.17 -20.08 25.26
CA VAL A 681 30.80 -20.24 24.76
C VAL A 681 29.91 -19.21 25.47
N ALA A 682 29.22 -18.37 24.70
CA ALA A 682 28.28 -17.38 25.24
C ALA A 682 27.13 -18.07 26.01
N SER A 683 26.46 -17.34 26.90
CA SER A 683 25.29 -17.83 27.65
C SER A 683 24.01 -17.86 26.79
N GLN A 684 24.08 -18.45 25.60
CA GLN A 684 22.93 -18.61 24.72
C GLN A 684 22.24 -19.97 24.96
N ARG A 685 20.93 -20.03 24.76
CA ARG A 685 20.14 -21.28 24.91
C ARG A 685 20.04 -22.10 23.61
N PHE A 686 20.60 -21.63 22.49
CA PHE A 686 20.63 -22.37 21.22
C PHE A 686 22.04 -22.36 20.63
N PHE A 687 22.44 -23.47 20.02
CA PHE A 687 23.72 -23.61 19.32
C PHE A 687 23.57 -24.53 18.12
N VAL A 688 24.28 -24.21 17.05
CA VAL A 688 24.59 -25.13 15.97
C VAL A 688 25.95 -25.75 16.28
N ASP A 689 25.94 -27.04 16.56
CA ASP A 689 27.12 -27.80 16.97
C ASP A 689 27.89 -28.34 15.78
N PHE A 690 29.20 -28.10 15.80
CA PHE A 690 30.16 -28.65 14.84
C PHE A 690 31.12 -29.55 15.60
N PRO A 691 30.88 -30.87 15.64
CA PRO A 691 31.72 -31.81 16.36
C PRO A 691 33.09 -31.93 15.71
N ARG A 692 34.09 -32.35 16.49
CA ARG A 692 35.46 -32.61 16.01
C ARG A 692 35.49 -33.91 15.22
N THR A 693 35.05 -33.83 13.97
CA THR A 693 35.03 -34.96 13.02
C THR A 693 35.84 -34.62 11.78
N GLN A 694 36.24 -35.67 11.05
CA GLN A 694 36.91 -35.52 9.76
C GLN A 694 36.03 -34.75 8.77
N GLU A 695 34.71 -34.95 8.83
CA GLU A 695 33.74 -34.26 7.99
C GLU A 695 33.68 -32.74 8.26
N THR A 696 33.65 -32.34 9.54
CA THR A 696 33.73 -30.91 9.92
C THR A 696 35.06 -30.28 9.49
N ARG A 697 36.16 -31.02 9.61
CA ARG A 697 37.50 -30.55 9.17
C ARG A 697 37.54 -30.34 7.66
N GLU A 698 37.00 -31.26 6.87
CA GLU A 698 36.90 -31.14 5.41
C GLU A 698 35.99 -29.98 4.97
N LEU A 699 34.89 -29.74 5.70
CA LEU A 699 34.02 -28.59 5.50
C LEU A 699 34.78 -27.27 5.71
N ILE A 700 35.48 -27.12 6.84
CA ILE A 700 36.21 -25.88 7.15
C ILE A 700 37.37 -25.68 6.16
N GLU A 701 38.06 -26.75 5.75
CA GLU A 701 39.08 -26.70 4.69
C GLU A 701 38.48 -26.21 3.36
N ALA A 702 37.34 -26.73 2.95
CA ALA A 702 36.66 -26.32 1.72
C ALA A 702 36.28 -24.82 1.75
N LEU A 703 35.78 -24.32 2.88
CA LEU A 703 35.45 -22.90 3.06
C LEU A 703 36.70 -22.00 3.10
N ALA A 704 37.79 -22.47 3.72
CA ALA A 704 39.06 -21.75 3.74
C ALA A 704 39.66 -21.61 2.34
N ARG A 705 39.61 -22.68 1.52
CA ARG A 705 40.06 -22.64 0.12
C ARG A 705 39.16 -21.77 -0.76
N PHE A 706 37.84 -21.85 -0.58
CA PHE A 706 36.90 -20.92 -1.22
C PHE A 706 37.24 -19.45 -0.94
N GLN A 707 37.62 -19.14 0.30
CA GLN A 707 37.99 -17.78 0.71
C GLN A 707 39.35 -17.33 0.16
N TYR A 708 40.38 -18.18 0.26
CA TYR A 708 41.78 -17.79 0.03
C TYR A 708 42.33 -18.18 -1.34
N GLU A 709 41.99 -19.36 -1.86
CA GLU A 709 42.38 -19.80 -3.22
C GLU A 709 41.37 -19.30 -4.26
N GLY A 710 40.08 -19.34 -3.92
CA GLY A 710 39.00 -19.01 -4.84
C GLY A 710 38.53 -17.55 -4.84
N SER A 711 39.01 -16.70 -3.92
CA SER A 711 38.56 -15.31 -3.75
C SER A 711 37.03 -15.16 -3.65
N ASN A 712 36.37 -16.02 -2.86
CA ASN A 712 34.91 -16.18 -2.77
C ASN A 712 34.24 -16.78 -4.02
N SER A 713 34.98 -17.59 -4.77
CA SER A 713 34.45 -18.40 -5.88
C SER A 713 34.98 -19.83 -5.79
N TRP A 714 34.36 -20.77 -6.50
CA TRP A 714 34.87 -22.16 -6.60
C TRP A 714 35.93 -22.32 -7.71
N SER A 715 36.47 -21.20 -8.22
CA SER A 715 37.38 -21.16 -9.37
C SER A 715 38.84 -21.38 -8.96
N PHE A 716 39.15 -22.58 -8.46
CA PHE A 716 40.51 -22.99 -8.08
C PHE A 716 40.72 -24.49 -8.31
N GLU A 717 41.96 -24.97 -8.22
CA GLU A 717 42.27 -26.39 -8.41
C GLU A 717 41.53 -27.25 -7.38
N GLN A 718 40.80 -28.28 -7.84
CA GLN A 718 39.88 -29.09 -7.02
C GLN A 718 38.68 -28.31 -6.43
N GLY A 719 38.40 -27.09 -6.88
CA GLY A 719 37.26 -26.29 -6.40
C GLY A 719 35.90 -26.98 -6.55
N GLU A 720 35.67 -27.73 -7.64
CA GLU A 720 34.46 -28.54 -7.81
C GLU A 720 34.38 -29.73 -6.82
N TRP A 721 35.51 -30.28 -6.37
CA TRP A 721 35.53 -31.29 -5.32
C TRP A 721 35.15 -30.67 -3.97
N HIS A 722 35.78 -29.56 -3.58
CA HIS A 722 35.46 -28.84 -2.35
C HIS A 722 34.01 -28.34 -2.32
N LYS A 723 33.49 -27.88 -3.45
CA LYS A 723 32.07 -27.53 -3.63
C LYS A 723 31.14 -28.71 -3.35
N ARG A 724 31.51 -29.92 -3.82
CA ARG A 724 30.77 -31.16 -3.52
C ARG A 724 30.84 -31.54 -2.05
N VAL A 725 31.97 -31.32 -1.37
CA VAL A 725 32.11 -31.52 0.08
C VAL A 725 31.11 -30.63 0.83
N VAL A 726 31.07 -29.32 0.52
CA VAL A 726 30.10 -28.39 1.13
C VAL A 726 28.66 -28.80 0.82
N ALA A 727 28.35 -29.12 -0.44
CA ALA A 727 26.99 -29.54 -0.83
C ALA A 727 26.55 -30.84 -0.16
N ARG A 728 27.47 -31.80 0.03
CA ARG A 728 27.18 -33.06 0.74
C ARG A 728 26.90 -32.79 2.22
N TRP A 729 27.74 -31.99 2.86
CA TRP A 729 27.57 -31.64 4.26
C TRP A 729 26.22 -30.98 4.52
N LEU A 730 25.87 -29.98 3.69
CA LEU A 730 24.57 -29.29 3.78
C LEU A 730 23.40 -30.28 3.70
N ARG A 731 23.39 -31.18 2.69
CA ARG A 731 22.30 -32.16 2.54
C ARG A 731 22.17 -33.11 3.73
N SER A 732 23.28 -33.47 4.37
CA SER A 732 23.28 -34.39 5.51
C SER A 732 22.85 -33.72 6.82
N HIS A 733 23.12 -32.42 6.98
CA HIS A 733 22.97 -31.73 8.28
C HIS A 733 21.92 -30.60 8.27
N GLU A 734 21.32 -30.26 7.12
CA GLU A 734 20.31 -29.19 7.01
C GLU A 734 19.18 -29.35 8.05
N THR A 735 18.57 -30.53 8.13
CA THR A 735 17.49 -30.81 9.09
C THR A 735 17.92 -30.62 10.54
N GLU A 736 19.13 -31.06 10.89
CA GLU A 736 19.66 -30.93 12.26
C GLU A 736 19.93 -29.46 12.60
N VAL A 737 20.52 -28.71 11.67
CA VAL A 737 20.75 -27.26 11.82
C VAL A 737 19.42 -26.53 12.03
N VAL A 738 18.40 -26.85 11.22
CA VAL A 738 17.08 -26.23 11.34
C VAL A 738 16.42 -26.57 12.68
N GLN A 739 16.49 -27.84 13.12
CA GLN A 739 15.97 -28.27 14.41
C GLN A 739 16.72 -27.66 15.61
N SER A 740 18.01 -27.33 15.47
CA SER A 740 18.79 -26.69 16.53
C SER A 740 18.31 -25.26 16.87
N LEU A 741 17.59 -24.62 15.93
CA LEU A 741 17.03 -23.27 16.07
C LEU A 741 15.63 -23.25 16.68
N GLN A 742 15.07 -24.41 17.02
CA GLN A 742 13.80 -24.52 17.73
C GLN A 742 14.02 -24.71 19.24
N PRO A 743 13.09 -24.24 20.09
CA PRO A 743 13.15 -24.51 21.51
C PRO A 743 13.09 -26.01 21.77
N LYS A 744 13.92 -26.49 22.71
CA LYS A 744 14.00 -27.88 23.16
C LYS A 744 13.59 -27.96 24.63
N GLY A 745 13.00 -29.08 25.05
CA GLY A 745 12.56 -29.30 26.44
C GLY A 745 11.14 -28.78 26.71
N ASP A 746 10.97 -27.99 27.76
CA ASP A 746 9.64 -27.62 28.31
C ASP A 746 8.91 -26.49 27.55
N VAL A 747 9.56 -25.90 26.54
CA VAL A 747 8.99 -24.81 25.72
C VAL A 747 8.60 -25.33 24.34
N SER A 748 7.30 -25.32 24.04
CA SER A 748 6.71 -25.80 22.78
C SER A 748 5.95 -24.68 22.05
N PRO A 749 6.29 -24.36 20.79
CA PRO A 749 5.57 -23.37 20.00
C PRO A 749 4.08 -23.72 19.81
N ASP A 750 3.74 -25.00 19.66
CA ASP A 750 2.35 -25.45 19.46
C ASP A 750 1.45 -25.11 20.65
N VAL A 751 1.99 -25.25 21.87
CA VAL A 751 1.26 -24.89 23.11
C VAL A 751 1.04 -23.37 23.17
N ALA A 752 2.06 -22.58 22.80
CA ALA A 752 1.96 -21.12 22.75
C ALA A 752 0.95 -20.64 21.70
N ILE A 753 0.95 -21.24 20.50
CA ILE A 753 -0.03 -20.96 19.44
C ILE A 753 -1.44 -21.32 19.91
N GLY A 754 -1.60 -22.47 20.58
CA GLY A 754 -2.88 -22.89 21.13
C GLY A 754 -3.44 -21.91 22.14
N VAL A 755 -2.64 -21.44 23.10
CA VAL A 755 -3.06 -20.42 24.08
C VAL A 755 -3.45 -19.10 23.40
N ALA A 756 -2.67 -18.66 22.40
CA ALA A 756 -2.98 -17.46 21.63
C ALA A 756 -4.31 -17.60 20.87
N ALA A 757 -4.54 -18.74 20.23
CA ALA A 757 -5.77 -19.06 19.53
C ALA A 757 -6.98 -19.11 20.47
N SER A 758 -6.85 -19.63 21.68
CA SER A 758 -7.90 -19.61 22.70
C SER A 758 -8.29 -18.18 23.11
N LEU A 759 -7.31 -17.29 23.28
CA LEU A 759 -7.54 -15.87 23.61
C LEU A 759 -8.22 -15.11 22.47
N LEU A 760 -7.78 -15.33 21.24
CA LEU A 760 -8.39 -14.74 20.06
C LEU A 760 -9.81 -15.29 19.82
N SER A 761 -10.05 -16.56 20.13
CA SER A 761 -11.39 -17.17 20.09
C SER A 761 -12.32 -16.52 21.12
N LEU A 762 -11.84 -16.31 22.36
CA LEU A 762 -12.57 -15.58 23.38
C LEU A 762 -12.90 -14.15 22.91
N ALA A 763 -11.94 -13.46 22.28
CA ALA A 763 -12.16 -12.14 21.70
C ALA A 763 -13.19 -12.14 20.57
N ALA A 764 -13.18 -13.16 19.71
CA ALA A 764 -14.16 -13.32 18.63
C ALA A 764 -15.58 -13.55 19.17
N ILE A 765 -15.75 -14.41 20.18
CA ILE A 765 -17.06 -14.64 20.83
C ILE A 765 -17.61 -13.34 21.41
N ILE A 766 -16.78 -12.57 22.12
CA ILE A 766 -17.22 -11.31 22.73
C ILE A 766 -17.54 -10.26 21.66
N ARG A 767 -16.71 -10.15 20.61
CA ARG A 767 -16.92 -9.19 19.51
C ARG A 767 -18.22 -9.46 18.77
N GLU A 768 -18.48 -10.73 18.46
CA GLU A 768 -19.60 -11.14 17.61
C GLU A 768 -20.86 -11.46 18.42
N ARG A 769 -20.73 -11.58 19.75
CA ARG A 769 -21.77 -12.01 20.69
C ARG A 769 -22.48 -13.29 20.23
N ARG A 770 -21.70 -14.21 19.66
CA ARG A 770 -22.17 -15.48 19.08
C ARG A 770 -21.21 -16.61 19.42
N LYS A 771 -21.73 -17.84 19.43
CA LYS A 771 -20.88 -19.04 19.52
C LYS A 771 -19.94 -19.10 18.32
N LEU A 772 -18.78 -19.72 18.50
CA LEU A 772 -17.81 -19.89 17.42
C LEU A 772 -18.45 -20.64 16.23
N PRO A 773 -18.23 -20.20 14.98
CA PRO A 773 -18.83 -20.83 13.80
C PRO A 773 -18.47 -22.31 13.70
N GLU A 774 -19.39 -23.15 13.22
CA GLU A 774 -19.12 -24.58 12.95
C GLU A 774 -18.17 -24.77 11.76
N SER A 775 -18.29 -23.89 10.76
CA SER A 775 -17.42 -23.86 9.59
C SER A 775 -15.98 -23.53 9.96
N GLN A 776 -15.05 -24.38 9.54
CA GLN A 776 -13.61 -24.20 9.75
C GLN A 776 -13.11 -22.87 9.14
N THR A 777 -13.63 -22.51 7.96
CA THR A 777 -13.24 -21.27 7.27
C THR A 777 -13.72 -20.04 8.02
N GLU A 778 -14.98 -20.05 8.47
CA GLU A 778 -15.55 -18.93 9.23
C GLU A 778 -14.89 -18.79 10.60
N PHE A 779 -14.52 -19.89 11.24
CA PHE A 779 -13.75 -19.88 12.49
C PHE A 779 -12.37 -19.25 12.31
N VAL A 780 -11.61 -19.67 11.30
CA VAL A 780 -10.29 -19.05 11.05
C VAL A 780 -10.46 -17.57 10.73
N ALA A 781 -11.44 -17.22 9.91
CA ALA A 781 -11.74 -15.83 9.57
C ALA A 781 -12.15 -14.99 10.80
N SER A 782 -12.89 -15.55 11.76
CA SER A 782 -13.29 -14.82 12.97
C SER A 782 -12.10 -14.58 13.90
N ILE A 783 -11.18 -15.53 14.02
CA ILE A 783 -9.99 -15.42 14.88
C ILE A 783 -8.95 -14.44 14.33
N VAL A 784 -8.69 -14.47 13.01
CA VAL A 784 -7.64 -13.62 12.41
C VAL A 784 -8.11 -12.19 12.12
N LYS A 785 -9.40 -11.90 12.35
CA LYS A 785 -9.96 -10.57 12.13
C LYS A 785 -9.53 -9.61 13.27
N PRO A 786 -8.90 -8.46 12.95
CA PRO A 786 -8.56 -7.45 13.95
C PRO A 786 -9.78 -6.94 14.72
N LEU A 787 -9.60 -6.57 16.00
CA LEU A 787 -10.67 -5.95 16.80
C LEU A 787 -11.00 -4.51 16.37
N ALA A 788 -10.14 -3.81 15.62
CA ALA A 788 -10.40 -2.44 15.16
C ALA A 788 -9.64 -2.07 13.88
N GLU A 789 -10.34 -1.49 12.90
CA GLU A 789 -9.78 -0.59 11.88
C GLU A 789 -9.98 0.86 12.39
N GLY A 790 -9.04 1.38 13.20
CA GLY A 790 -8.98 2.81 13.58
C GLY A 790 -9.24 3.18 15.05
N ARG A 791 -8.24 3.87 15.62
CA ARG A 791 -8.15 4.73 16.84
C ARG A 791 -8.94 4.40 18.15
N ASP A 792 -8.13 4.00 19.13
CA ASP A 792 -8.07 4.39 20.56
C ASP A 792 -9.16 4.00 21.61
N LYS A 793 -8.67 3.19 22.56
CA LYS A 793 -9.02 2.99 23.99
C LYS A 793 -10.42 2.47 24.35
N LEU A 794 -10.43 1.25 24.89
CA LEU A 794 -11.46 0.83 25.84
C LEU A 794 -11.49 1.76 27.05
N VAL A 795 -12.69 2.28 27.35
CA VAL A 795 -12.98 3.00 28.59
C VAL A 795 -13.31 1.95 29.66
N PRO A 796 -12.61 1.90 30.80
CA PRO A 796 -13.03 1.07 31.93
C PRO A 796 -14.38 1.60 32.46
N PHE A 797 -15.40 0.75 32.53
CA PHE A 797 -16.61 1.02 33.30
C PHE A 797 -16.28 1.13 34.80
N SER A 798 -16.46 2.28 35.45
CA SER A 798 -16.33 2.36 36.91
C SER A 798 -17.73 2.23 37.50
N PRO A 799 -18.02 1.21 38.34
CA PRO A 799 -19.29 1.13 39.07
C PRO A 799 -19.50 2.29 40.04
N LYS A 800 -18.49 3.17 40.21
CA LYS A 800 -18.55 4.34 41.07
C LYS A 800 -18.32 5.61 40.24
N LYS A 801 -19.40 6.42 40.17
CA LYS A 801 -19.48 7.86 39.84
C LYS A 801 -19.97 8.34 38.48
N GLU A 802 -20.32 7.51 37.51
CA GLU A 802 -21.03 8.00 36.31
C GLU A 802 -22.42 7.41 36.23
N ASP A 803 -23.41 8.30 36.31
CA ASP A 803 -24.82 8.03 36.13
C ASP A 803 -25.00 7.46 34.70
N TRP A 804 -25.44 6.21 34.59
CA TRP A 804 -25.79 5.55 33.31
C TRP A 804 -26.70 6.43 32.42
N ARG A 805 -27.38 7.42 33.02
CA ARG A 805 -28.12 8.51 32.36
C ARG A 805 -27.30 9.31 31.33
N SER A 806 -25.97 9.31 31.43
CA SER A 806 -25.07 9.91 30.43
C SER A 806 -24.85 9.06 29.18
N LEU A 807 -25.15 7.74 29.25
CA LEU A 807 -25.14 6.82 28.11
C LEU A 807 -26.50 6.76 27.40
N VAL A 808 -27.61 7.00 28.13
CA VAL A 808 -28.98 6.98 27.59
C VAL A 808 -29.43 8.33 27.02
N ARG A 809 -28.79 9.44 27.42
CA ARG A 809 -29.02 10.77 26.81
C ARG A 809 -28.33 10.97 25.46
N ASP A 810 -27.43 10.07 25.11
CA ASP A 810 -26.60 10.18 23.91
C ASP A 810 -26.74 8.87 23.13
N ASP A 811 -27.83 8.75 22.35
CA ASP A 811 -28.11 7.59 21.47
C ASP A 811 -26.93 7.27 20.53
N SER A 812 -25.97 8.19 20.36
CA SER A 812 -24.74 7.99 19.62
C SER A 812 -23.73 7.04 20.31
N LYS A 813 -23.82 6.85 21.63
CA LYS A 813 -22.89 6.03 22.44
C LYS A 813 -23.40 4.63 22.77
N LEU A 814 -24.72 4.41 22.73
CA LEU A 814 -25.35 3.09 22.88
C LEU A 814 -25.01 2.12 21.74
N GLY A 815 -24.46 2.62 20.63
CA GLY A 815 -24.14 1.88 19.42
C GLY A 815 -22.66 1.83 19.02
N GLU A 816 -21.70 2.23 19.87
CA GLU A 816 -20.27 2.07 19.52
C GLU A 816 -19.90 0.57 19.45
N PRO A 817 -19.52 0.05 18.26
CA PRO A 817 -19.01 -1.30 18.12
C PRO A 817 -17.64 -1.36 18.82
N GLY A 818 -17.49 -2.21 19.85
CA GLY A 818 -16.20 -2.49 20.47
C GLY A 818 -16.06 -2.19 21.97
N LYS A 819 -17.08 -1.66 22.65
CA LYS A 819 -17.10 -1.55 24.13
C LYS A 819 -17.81 -2.76 24.76
N VAL A 820 -17.04 -3.70 25.30
CA VAL A 820 -17.62 -4.80 26.11
C VAL A 820 -18.24 -4.19 27.36
N VAL A 821 -19.54 -4.41 27.54
CA VAL A 821 -20.22 -4.07 28.80
C VAL A 821 -20.13 -5.29 29.70
N ALA A 822 -19.46 -5.09 30.83
CA ALA A 822 -19.24 -6.07 31.89
C ALA A 822 -19.82 -5.48 33.17
N LEU A 823 -20.56 -6.30 33.93
CA LEU A 823 -21.23 -5.91 35.17
C LEU A 823 -20.30 -6.04 36.37
N THR A 824 -19.40 -7.01 36.35
CA THR A 824 -18.45 -7.29 37.43
C THR A 824 -17.07 -6.74 37.13
N LYS A 825 -16.41 -6.21 38.16
CA LYS A 825 -15.07 -5.64 38.04
C LYS A 825 -14.05 -6.66 37.53
N ARG A 826 -14.12 -7.91 37.98
CA ARG A 826 -13.19 -8.97 37.57
C ARG A 826 -13.31 -9.28 36.08
N TRP A 827 -14.54 -9.43 35.58
CA TRP A 827 -14.77 -9.66 34.15
C TRP A 827 -14.33 -8.45 33.32
N GLN A 828 -14.62 -7.25 33.79
CA GLN A 828 -14.20 -6.02 33.14
C GLN A 828 -12.67 -5.87 33.02
N ASP A 829 -11.91 -6.23 34.07
CA ASP A 829 -10.46 -6.19 34.05
C ASP A 829 -9.87 -7.20 33.04
N LEU A 830 -10.48 -8.40 32.95
CA LEU A 830 -10.09 -9.43 31.97
C LEU A 830 -10.44 -9.02 30.53
N ALA A 831 -11.67 -8.58 30.28
CA ALA A 831 -12.10 -8.09 28.97
C ALA A 831 -11.26 -6.87 28.52
N GLY A 832 -10.97 -5.95 29.44
CA GLY A 832 -10.09 -4.81 29.21
C GLY A 832 -8.69 -5.23 28.77
N ASN A 833 -8.11 -6.22 29.46
CA ASN A 833 -6.82 -6.77 29.09
C ASN A 833 -6.85 -7.44 27.71
N LEU A 834 -7.88 -8.24 27.44
CA LEU A 834 -8.05 -9.02 26.21
C LEU A 834 -7.94 -8.15 24.97
N TYR A 835 -8.71 -7.05 24.95
CA TYR A 835 -8.73 -6.11 23.84
C TYR A 835 -7.41 -5.32 23.73
N SER A 836 -6.82 -4.90 24.86
CA SER A 836 -5.54 -4.17 24.84
C SER A 836 -4.38 -5.01 24.27
N ARG A 837 -4.45 -6.33 24.43
CA ARG A 837 -3.42 -7.29 24.01
C ARG A 837 -3.75 -7.99 22.69
N HIS A 838 -4.99 -7.92 22.22
CA HIS A 838 -5.44 -8.62 21.02
C HIS A 838 -4.51 -8.42 19.82
N ALA A 839 -4.13 -7.18 19.51
CA ALA A 839 -3.23 -6.91 18.38
C ALA A 839 -1.85 -7.58 18.54
N SER A 840 -1.37 -7.71 19.78
CA SER A 840 -0.11 -8.39 20.09
C SER A 840 -0.22 -9.90 19.86
N TRP A 841 -1.32 -10.53 20.30
CA TRP A 841 -1.56 -11.96 20.11
C TRP A 841 -1.85 -12.30 18.65
N LEU A 842 -2.64 -11.48 17.96
CA LEU A 842 -2.89 -11.64 16.53
C LEU A 842 -1.56 -11.58 15.77
N ARG A 843 -0.71 -10.58 16.05
CA ARG A 843 0.61 -10.47 15.46
C ARG A 843 1.50 -11.69 15.74
N PHE A 844 1.48 -12.23 16.96
CA PHE A 844 2.18 -13.47 17.29
C PHE A 844 1.70 -14.64 16.43
N VAL A 845 0.38 -14.86 16.33
CA VAL A 845 -0.20 -15.93 15.51
C VAL A 845 0.15 -15.75 14.03
N HIS A 846 0.11 -14.52 13.50
CA HIS A 846 0.54 -14.23 12.14
C HIS A 846 2.02 -14.54 11.93
N GLU A 847 2.90 -14.11 12.84
CA GLU A 847 4.35 -14.34 12.75
C GLU A 847 4.70 -15.84 12.83
N GLU A 848 4.00 -16.63 13.67
CA GLU A 848 4.24 -18.08 13.84
C GLU A 848 3.62 -18.94 12.73
N LEU A 849 2.52 -18.50 12.11
CA LEU A 849 1.79 -19.27 11.10
C LEU A 849 2.01 -18.78 9.67
N GLU A 850 2.80 -17.72 9.46
CA GLU A 850 3.18 -17.21 8.15
C GLU A 850 3.85 -18.31 7.32
N VAL A 851 3.34 -18.50 6.09
CA VAL A 851 3.99 -19.32 5.07
C VAL A 851 4.45 -18.38 3.95
N PRO A 852 5.76 -18.17 3.80
CA PRO A 852 6.29 -17.37 2.71
C PRO A 852 5.89 -17.98 1.35
N GLN A 853 5.33 -17.18 0.45
CA GLN A 853 5.12 -17.58 -0.94
C GLN A 853 5.89 -16.64 -1.87
N GLY A 854 7.02 -17.10 -2.40
CA GLY A 854 7.87 -16.31 -3.27
C GLY A 854 8.72 -15.27 -2.53
N ARG A 855 9.51 -14.48 -3.28
CA ARG A 855 10.54 -13.58 -2.75
C ARG A 855 10.02 -12.19 -2.32
N THR A 856 8.71 -11.94 -2.34
CA THR A 856 8.14 -10.57 -2.24
C THR A 856 7.98 -10.05 -0.82
N GLY A 857 8.29 -10.83 0.21
CA GLY A 857 8.44 -10.29 1.56
C GLY A 857 7.15 -10.03 2.35
N GLU A 858 5.97 -10.13 1.74
CA GLU A 858 4.66 -9.96 2.39
C GLU A 858 4.03 -11.30 2.83
N VAL A 859 3.19 -11.27 3.87
CA VAL A 859 2.44 -12.43 4.39
C VAL A 859 1.41 -12.85 3.36
N ASN A 860 1.72 -13.85 2.54
CA ASN A 860 0.87 -14.32 1.45
C ASN A 860 -0.12 -15.43 1.86
N PHE A 861 0.23 -16.22 2.89
CA PHE A 861 -0.58 -17.34 3.37
C PHE A 861 -0.33 -17.60 4.86
N ILE A 862 -1.37 -18.01 5.60
CA ILE A 862 -1.29 -18.44 6.99
C ILE A 862 -1.68 -19.90 7.05
N ASP A 863 -0.87 -20.75 7.70
CA ASP A 863 -1.24 -22.15 7.89
C ASP A 863 -2.36 -22.28 8.94
N PRO A 864 -3.58 -22.70 8.56
CA PRO A 864 -4.69 -22.76 9.48
C PRO A 864 -4.66 -23.99 10.39
N ARG A 865 -3.83 -25.01 10.11
CA ARG A 865 -3.89 -26.31 10.81
C ARG A 865 -3.70 -26.18 12.33
N PRO A 866 -2.74 -25.40 12.84
CA PRO A 866 -2.59 -25.23 14.29
C PRO A 866 -3.78 -24.55 14.95
N LEU A 867 -4.45 -23.62 14.25
CA LEU A 867 -5.69 -22.99 14.73
C LEU A 867 -6.86 -23.98 14.74
N LEU A 868 -6.97 -24.80 13.70
CA LEU A 868 -8.02 -25.81 13.59
C LEU A 868 -7.84 -26.96 14.60
N ALA A 869 -6.62 -27.23 15.06
CA ALA A 869 -6.37 -28.25 16.08
C ALA A 869 -7.00 -27.92 17.45
N VAL A 870 -7.23 -26.64 17.74
CA VAL A 870 -7.75 -26.18 19.04
C VAL A 870 -9.24 -25.84 19.05
N ILE A 871 -9.92 -25.91 17.89
CA ILE A 871 -11.32 -25.50 17.73
C ILE A 871 -12.31 -26.34 18.54
N GLU A 872 -12.20 -27.66 18.48
CA GLU A 872 -13.13 -28.60 19.13
C GLU A 872 -13.07 -28.56 20.66
N PRO A 873 -11.87 -28.55 21.28
CA PRO A 873 -11.75 -28.31 22.72
C PRO A 873 -12.41 -27.00 23.15
N LEU A 874 -12.15 -25.90 22.44
CA LEU A 874 -12.65 -24.57 22.78
C LEU A 874 -14.17 -24.41 22.65
N ARG A 875 -14.79 -25.15 21.72
CA ARG A 875 -16.26 -25.19 21.60
C ARG A 875 -16.93 -25.89 22.77
N LYS A 876 -16.25 -26.86 23.40
CA LYS A 876 -16.78 -27.65 24.52
C LYS A 876 -16.51 -27.00 25.87
N ASP A 877 -15.30 -26.48 26.06
CA ASP A 877 -14.89 -25.79 27.28
C ASP A 877 -13.93 -24.64 26.92
N LEU A 878 -14.31 -23.43 27.29
CA LEU A 878 -13.52 -22.23 27.01
C LEU A 878 -12.46 -22.01 28.10
N SER A 879 -11.57 -22.99 28.25
CA SER A 879 -10.43 -22.90 29.16
C SER A 879 -9.20 -22.33 28.46
N ILE A 880 -8.57 -21.35 29.10
CA ILE A 880 -7.32 -20.74 28.62
C ILE A 880 -6.17 -21.34 29.43
N GLY A 881 -5.31 -22.11 28.76
CA GLY A 881 -4.13 -22.71 29.38
C GLY A 881 -3.13 -21.66 29.87
N ARG A 882 -2.43 -21.98 30.97
CA ARG A 882 -1.30 -21.18 31.46
C ARG A 882 -0.01 -21.63 30.77
N LEU A 883 0.77 -20.68 30.27
CA LEU A 883 2.14 -20.92 29.82
C LEU A 883 3.10 -20.97 31.01
N ASP A 884 4.06 -21.89 30.96
CA ASP A 884 5.11 -22.04 31.96
C ASP A 884 6.02 -20.80 31.99
N ASP A 885 6.58 -20.46 33.15
CA ASP A 885 7.47 -19.32 33.32
C ASP A 885 8.74 -19.47 32.44
N ALA A 886 9.09 -20.71 32.04
CA ALA A 886 10.16 -21.01 31.10
C ALA A 886 10.03 -20.30 29.74
N TYR A 887 8.80 -20.05 29.25
CA TYR A 887 8.53 -19.31 28.00
C TYR A 887 8.97 -17.85 28.07
N PHE A 888 9.00 -17.28 29.28
CA PHE A 888 9.29 -15.87 29.55
C PHE A 888 10.65 -15.69 30.24
N SER A 889 11.54 -16.68 30.09
CA SER A 889 12.90 -16.66 30.67
C SER A 889 13.98 -16.76 29.59
N ASP A 890 15.12 -16.12 29.86
CA ASP A 890 16.34 -16.11 29.06
C ASP A 890 16.08 -15.79 27.57
N PHE A 891 16.57 -16.62 26.66
CA PHE A 891 16.65 -16.34 25.23
C PHE A 891 15.30 -16.31 24.49
N TRP A 892 14.35 -17.16 24.92
CA TRP A 892 13.06 -17.32 24.24
C TRP A 892 12.04 -16.25 24.59
N GLU A 893 12.34 -15.41 25.59
CA GLU A 893 11.48 -14.30 26.01
C GLU A 893 11.11 -13.41 24.82
N ASN A 894 12.08 -13.02 23.98
CA ASN A 894 11.81 -12.16 22.82
C ASN A 894 10.81 -12.77 21.82
N ARG A 895 10.76 -14.10 21.67
CA ARG A 895 9.81 -14.80 20.79
C ARG A 895 8.40 -14.81 21.39
N PHE A 896 8.28 -15.13 22.68
CA PHE A 896 6.98 -15.37 23.33
C PHE A 896 6.45 -14.20 24.17
N THR A 897 7.22 -13.12 24.37
CA THR A 897 6.83 -11.97 25.22
C THR A 897 5.50 -11.33 24.81
N ARG A 898 5.13 -11.45 23.53
CA ARG A 898 3.83 -11.01 23.01
C ARG A 898 2.63 -11.69 23.69
N LEU A 899 2.83 -12.90 24.23
CA LEU A 899 1.86 -13.68 25.00
C LEU A 899 1.89 -13.40 26.51
N GLY A 900 2.73 -12.49 27.00
CA GLY A 900 2.84 -12.25 28.44
C GLY A 900 1.52 -11.79 29.08
N LYS A 901 1.33 -12.13 30.35
CA LYS A 901 0.13 -11.88 31.18
C LYS A 901 -1.07 -12.80 30.95
N THR A 902 -0.86 -13.97 30.35
CA THR A 902 -1.92 -14.99 30.14
C THR A 902 -2.39 -15.66 31.42
N GLU A 903 -1.58 -15.66 32.48
CA GLU A 903 -1.90 -16.24 33.78
C GLU A 903 -3.16 -15.64 34.41
N ARG A 904 -3.50 -14.39 34.05
CA ARG A 904 -4.72 -13.71 34.50
C ARG A 904 -6.00 -14.41 34.08
N TYR A 905 -5.99 -15.11 32.94
CA TYR A 905 -7.16 -15.83 32.43
C TYR A 905 -7.40 -17.17 33.14
N GLY A 906 -6.53 -17.57 34.07
CA GLY A 906 -6.81 -18.68 34.98
C GLY A 906 -8.04 -18.44 35.88
N GLU A 907 -8.43 -17.19 36.09
CA GLU A 907 -9.63 -16.81 36.85
C GLU A 907 -10.88 -16.63 35.97
N LEU A 908 -10.82 -16.95 34.67
CA LEU A 908 -11.92 -16.72 33.73
C LEU A 908 -13.22 -17.38 34.17
N SER A 909 -13.17 -18.64 34.59
CA SER A 909 -14.36 -19.37 35.05
C SER A 909 -15.02 -18.71 36.26
N THR A 910 -14.22 -18.24 37.21
CA THR A 910 -14.69 -17.48 38.38
C THR A 910 -15.30 -16.14 37.97
N ALA A 911 -14.65 -15.41 37.05
CA ALA A 911 -15.17 -14.12 36.56
C ALA A 911 -16.52 -14.28 35.83
N LEU A 912 -16.68 -15.32 35.01
CA LEU A 912 -17.94 -15.59 34.31
C LEU A 912 -19.05 -16.07 35.25
N ALA A 913 -18.71 -16.80 36.31
CA ALA A 913 -19.67 -17.16 37.35
C ALA A 913 -20.15 -15.93 38.16
N GLU A 914 -19.24 -15.03 38.53
CA GLU A 914 -19.58 -13.74 39.16
C GLU A 914 -20.48 -12.90 38.24
N GLU A 915 -20.15 -12.82 36.94
CA GLU A 915 -20.93 -12.10 35.95
C GLU A 915 -22.35 -12.68 35.78
N ARG A 916 -22.47 -14.02 35.72
CA ARG A 916 -23.78 -14.70 35.66
C ARG A 916 -24.64 -14.37 36.87
N ALA A 917 -24.05 -14.41 38.07
CA ALA A 917 -24.76 -14.10 39.30
C ALA A 917 -25.27 -12.66 39.31
N GLU A 918 -24.48 -11.71 38.80
CA GLU A 918 -24.87 -10.30 38.72
C GLU A 918 -25.97 -10.05 37.67
N ILE A 919 -25.93 -10.72 36.52
CA ILE A 919 -27.04 -10.73 35.55
C ILE A 919 -28.33 -11.21 36.23
N GLY A 920 -28.24 -12.31 36.98
CA GLY A 920 -29.37 -12.88 37.73
C GLY A 920 -29.91 -11.93 38.79
N ARG A 921 -29.03 -11.24 39.53
CA ARG A 921 -29.42 -10.25 40.55
C ARG A 921 -30.22 -9.11 39.93
N ILE A 922 -29.73 -8.50 38.85
CA ILE A 922 -30.40 -7.37 38.18
C ILE A 922 -31.75 -7.81 37.59
N ALA A 923 -31.79 -8.97 36.92
CA ALA A 923 -33.04 -9.52 36.39
C ALA A 923 -34.04 -9.84 37.51
N GLY A 924 -33.57 -10.37 38.64
CA GLY A 924 -34.37 -10.63 39.84
C GLY A 924 -35.00 -9.36 40.40
N GLU A 925 -34.22 -8.28 40.57
CA GLU A 925 -34.71 -6.99 41.07
C GLU A 925 -35.84 -6.42 40.20
N VAL A 926 -35.72 -6.54 38.86
CA VAL A 926 -36.78 -6.11 37.95
C VAL A 926 -38.04 -6.97 38.13
N LYS A 927 -37.89 -8.29 38.23
CA LYS A 927 -39.02 -9.22 38.40
C LYS A 927 -39.75 -9.00 39.73
N GLU A 928 -39.00 -8.87 40.83
CA GLU A 928 -39.57 -8.57 42.16
C GLU A 928 -40.36 -7.25 42.15
N LYS A 929 -39.91 -6.25 41.39
CA LYS A 929 -40.64 -4.98 41.24
C LYS A 929 -41.93 -5.12 40.43
N LEU A 930 -41.90 -5.86 39.32
CA LEU A 930 -43.11 -6.15 38.56
C LEU A 930 -44.14 -6.91 39.40
N GLU A 931 -43.69 -7.89 40.20
CA GLU A 931 -44.56 -8.63 41.12
C GLU A 931 -45.14 -7.74 42.22
N ALA A 932 -44.34 -6.83 42.79
CA ALA A 932 -44.81 -5.85 43.77
C ALA A 932 -45.87 -4.89 43.20
N TRP A 933 -45.83 -4.62 41.90
CA TRP A 933 -46.85 -3.84 41.19
C TRP A 933 -48.06 -4.68 40.75
N GLY A 934 -48.10 -5.97 41.08
CA GLY A 934 -49.23 -6.85 40.78
C GLY A 934 -49.14 -7.57 39.42
N TYR A 935 -48.00 -7.50 38.73
CA TYR A 935 -47.79 -8.17 37.43
C TYR A 935 -46.99 -9.46 37.62
N PRO A 936 -47.56 -10.65 37.34
CA PRO A 936 -46.88 -11.91 37.55
C PRO A 936 -45.65 -12.05 36.65
N ALA A 937 -44.45 -12.22 37.22
CA ALA A 937 -43.21 -12.28 36.44
C ALA A 937 -42.96 -13.62 35.71
N SER A 938 -43.93 -14.54 35.71
CA SER A 938 -43.88 -15.82 35.01
C SER A 938 -43.77 -15.67 33.49
N ASP A 939 -44.45 -14.67 32.92
CA ASP A 939 -44.17 -14.12 31.59
C ASP A 939 -43.60 -12.70 31.75
N SER A 940 -42.27 -12.62 31.82
CA SER A 940 -41.57 -11.36 32.08
C SER A 940 -41.78 -10.31 30.98
N ALA A 941 -42.01 -10.72 29.72
CA ALA A 941 -42.28 -9.80 28.62
C ALA A 941 -43.74 -9.32 28.64
N GLY A 942 -44.69 -10.23 28.88
CA GLY A 942 -46.11 -9.90 29.04
C GLY A 942 -46.37 -9.01 30.25
N ALA A 943 -45.73 -9.30 31.39
CA ALA A 943 -45.82 -8.50 32.62
C ALA A 943 -45.33 -7.06 32.42
N LEU A 944 -44.18 -6.89 31.73
CA LEU A 944 -43.64 -5.57 31.43
C LEU A 944 -44.56 -4.78 30.48
N ARG A 945 -45.16 -5.44 29.47
CA ARG A 945 -46.14 -4.81 28.57
C ARG A 945 -47.37 -4.32 29.31
N ALA A 946 -47.98 -5.19 30.12
CA ALA A 946 -49.16 -4.86 30.90
C ALA A 946 -48.89 -3.68 31.84
N PHE A 947 -47.78 -3.74 32.58
CA PHE A 947 -47.37 -2.64 33.46
C PHE A 947 -47.21 -1.31 32.72
N LEU A 948 -46.51 -1.29 31.58
CA LEU A 948 -46.29 -0.04 30.85
C LEU A 948 -47.54 0.51 30.16
N SER A 949 -48.52 -0.36 29.86
CA SER A 949 -49.85 0.04 29.38
C SER A 949 -50.62 0.74 30.51
N ASP A 950 -50.76 0.08 31.65
CA ASP A 950 -51.50 0.63 32.80
C ASP A 950 -50.83 1.90 33.34
N PHE A 951 -49.49 1.95 33.33
CA PHE A 951 -48.75 3.15 33.69
C PHE A 951 -49.06 4.33 32.77
N ALA A 952 -49.28 4.10 31.46
CA ALA A 952 -49.65 5.15 30.53
C ALA A 952 -51.05 5.74 30.86
N GLU A 953 -51.99 4.88 31.28
CA GLU A 953 -53.32 5.30 31.72
C GLU A 953 -53.25 6.12 33.02
N VAL A 954 -52.51 5.65 34.02
CA VAL A 954 -52.27 6.38 35.29
C VAL A 954 -51.64 7.74 35.01
N HIS A 955 -50.68 7.80 34.09
CA HIS A 955 -50.04 9.05 33.71
C HIS A 955 -51.01 10.02 33.01
N GLU A 956 -51.90 9.54 32.14
CA GLU A 956 -52.89 10.40 31.48
C GLU A 956 -53.97 10.88 32.45
N ALA A 957 -54.45 10.00 33.35
CA ALA A 957 -55.37 10.35 34.42
C ALA A 957 -54.80 11.47 35.32
N ARG A 958 -53.51 11.39 35.66
CA ARG A 958 -52.79 12.45 36.38
C ARG A 958 -52.84 13.81 35.65
N LYS A 959 -52.68 13.84 34.33
CA LYS A 959 -52.75 15.11 33.57
C LYS A 959 -54.15 15.72 33.67
N ILE A 960 -55.18 14.89 33.60
CA ILE A 960 -56.58 15.31 33.66
C ILE A 960 -56.92 15.85 35.05
N SER A 961 -56.42 15.22 36.11
CA SER A 961 -56.62 15.65 37.51
C SER A 961 -55.70 16.79 37.96
N ASN A 962 -54.82 17.28 37.08
CA ASN A 962 -53.92 18.41 37.31
C ASN A 962 -52.97 18.25 38.52
N VAL A 963 -52.64 17.00 38.88
CA VAL A 963 -51.70 16.69 39.97
C VAL A 963 -50.26 16.88 39.50
N ILE A 964 -49.54 17.83 40.09
CA ILE A 964 -48.20 18.23 39.64
C ILE A 964 -47.10 17.53 40.46
N VAL A 965 -46.67 16.36 39.98
CA VAL A 965 -45.42 15.73 40.43
C VAL A 965 -44.27 16.16 39.52
N SER A 966 -43.32 16.93 40.03
CA SER A 966 -42.10 17.29 39.30
C SER A 966 -41.04 16.20 39.45
N ASP A 967 -40.64 15.57 38.34
CA ASP A 967 -39.53 14.63 38.30
C ASP A 967 -38.76 14.77 36.98
N SER A 968 -37.62 15.43 37.05
CA SER A 968 -36.78 15.72 35.88
C SER A 968 -36.23 14.47 35.18
N GLU A 969 -36.10 13.35 35.89
CA GLU A 969 -35.58 12.09 35.33
C GLU A 969 -36.68 11.35 34.58
N PHE A 970 -37.87 11.30 35.16
CA PHE A 970 -39.07 10.79 34.51
C PHE A 970 -39.46 11.61 33.27
N GLU A 971 -39.46 12.94 33.36
CA GLU A 971 -39.75 13.81 32.21
C GLU A 971 -38.76 13.61 31.06
N SER A 972 -37.48 13.38 31.38
CA SER A 972 -36.44 13.07 30.38
C SER A 972 -36.70 11.73 29.67
N LEU A 973 -37.19 10.74 30.42
CA LEU A 973 -37.49 9.40 29.94
C LEU A 973 -38.80 9.37 29.10
N GLN A 974 -39.72 10.29 29.38
CA GLN A 974 -40.98 10.45 28.66
C GLN A 974 -40.83 11.24 27.35
N ARG A 975 -40.08 12.36 27.35
CA ARG A 975 -39.85 13.19 26.14
C ARG A 975 -39.21 12.42 24.99
N SER A 976 -38.48 11.34 25.29
CA SER A 976 -37.80 10.47 24.32
C SER A 976 -38.68 9.36 23.74
N GLN A 977 -39.95 9.22 24.16
CA GLN A 977 -40.81 8.06 23.83
C GLN A 977 -40.15 6.70 24.13
N HIS A 978 -39.22 6.68 25.09
CA HIS A 978 -38.30 5.56 25.30
C HIS A 978 -39.01 4.32 25.86
N LEU A 979 -40.05 4.52 26.68
CA LEU A 979 -40.87 3.46 27.27
C LEU A 979 -41.62 2.65 26.21
N THR A 980 -42.31 3.34 25.29
CA THR A 980 -43.17 2.69 24.29
C THR A 980 -42.37 1.99 23.20
N ARG A 981 -41.19 2.52 22.84
CA ARG A 981 -40.37 1.98 21.74
C ARG A 981 -39.53 0.76 22.13
N ARG A 982 -39.22 0.58 23.42
CA ARG A 982 -38.28 -0.45 23.90
C ARG A 982 -38.93 -1.62 24.62
N VAL A 983 -40.25 -1.62 24.79
CA VAL A 983 -41.01 -2.68 25.47
C VAL A 983 -40.62 -4.09 25.03
N GLU A 984 -40.59 -4.36 23.72
CA GLU A 984 -40.27 -5.70 23.22
C GLU A 984 -38.78 -6.04 23.40
N ILE A 985 -37.91 -5.04 23.29
CA ILE A 985 -36.46 -5.20 23.44
C ILE A 985 -36.12 -5.53 24.91
N TRP A 986 -36.71 -4.78 25.84
CA TRP A 986 -36.56 -5.00 27.28
C TRP A 986 -37.18 -6.32 27.74
N GLY A 987 -38.37 -6.67 27.24
CA GLY A 987 -39.02 -7.95 27.54
C GLY A 987 -38.19 -9.15 27.08
N LYS A 988 -37.58 -9.04 25.89
CA LYS A 988 -36.64 -10.04 25.37
C LYS A 988 -35.37 -10.10 26.21
N ALA A 989 -34.75 -8.96 26.53
CA ALA A 989 -33.54 -8.89 27.33
C ALA A 989 -33.73 -9.48 28.74
N LEU A 990 -34.88 -9.22 29.38
CA LEU A 990 -35.21 -9.77 30.71
C LEU A 990 -35.42 -11.30 30.66
N THR A 991 -36.06 -11.80 29.59
CA THR A 991 -36.22 -13.24 29.36
C THR A 991 -34.88 -13.93 29.13
N GLU A 992 -34.04 -13.38 28.26
CA GLU A 992 -32.69 -13.89 27.97
C GLU A 992 -31.80 -13.84 29.23
N ALA A 993 -31.85 -12.76 30.01
CA ALA A 993 -31.14 -12.65 31.28
C ALA A 993 -31.52 -13.75 32.27
N GLY A 994 -32.82 -14.08 32.36
CA GLY A 994 -33.31 -15.18 33.19
C GLY A 994 -32.80 -16.56 32.73
N SER A 995 -32.71 -16.78 31.41
CA SER A 995 -32.12 -17.99 30.84
C SER A 995 -30.63 -18.09 31.17
N VAL A 996 -29.88 -16.99 31.00
CA VAL A 996 -28.44 -16.95 31.31
C VAL A 996 -28.21 -17.17 32.81
N ALA A 997 -29.01 -16.55 33.68
CA ALA A 997 -28.88 -16.71 35.12
C ALA A 997 -29.10 -18.15 35.61
N SER A 998 -29.99 -18.91 34.95
CA SER A 998 -30.33 -20.29 35.31
C SER A 998 -29.53 -21.37 34.59
N GLY A 999 -28.85 -21.01 33.50
CA GLY A 999 -28.00 -21.93 32.72
C GLY A 999 -26.67 -22.29 33.40
N THR A 1000 -25.92 -23.20 32.76
CA THR A 1000 -24.59 -23.66 33.21
C THR A 1000 -23.48 -23.41 32.18
N ASP A 1001 -23.83 -23.10 30.93
CA ASP A 1001 -22.86 -22.89 29.83
C ASP A 1001 -22.25 -21.49 29.92
N SER A 1002 -20.96 -21.40 30.22
CA SER A 1002 -20.25 -20.11 30.37
C SER A 1002 -20.24 -19.27 29.08
N ILE A 1003 -20.46 -19.89 27.91
CA ILE A 1003 -20.57 -19.19 26.63
C ILE A 1003 -21.83 -18.32 26.59
N GLU A 1004 -22.91 -18.71 27.26
CA GLU A 1004 -24.16 -17.93 27.34
C GLU A 1004 -23.90 -16.53 27.94
N VAL A 1005 -23.07 -16.48 28.99
CA VAL A 1005 -22.65 -15.24 29.65
C VAL A 1005 -21.86 -14.34 28.68
N LEU A 1006 -20.98 -14.93 27.86
CA LEU A 1006 -20.17 -14.19 26.88
C LEU A 1006 -21.00 -13.66 25.70
N THR A 1007 -22.04 -14.40 25.30
CA THR A 1007 -22.94 -13.99 24.21
C THR A 1007 -24.03 -13.01 24.64
N PHE A 1008 -24.33 -12.92 25.94
CA PHE A 1008 -25.33 -12.01 26.46
C PHE A 1008 -24.84 -10.55 26.48
N ASP A 1009 -25.66 -9.62 25.98
CA ASP A 1009 -25.39 -8.18 26.07
C ASP A 1009 -26.21 -7.54 27.20
N PRO A 1010 -25.58 -7.09 28.31
CA PRO A 1010 -26.30 -6.58 29.46
C PRO A 1010 -26.86 -5.16 29.29
N ARG A 1011 -26.59 -4.47 28.17
CA ARG A 1011 -27.00 -3.07 27.96
C ARG A 1011 -28.51 -2.86 28.09
N GLU A 1012 -29.29 -3.69 27.40
CA GLU A 1012 -30.76 -3.62 27.41
C GLU A 1012 -31.34 -3.94 28.79
N LEU A 1013 -30.72 -4.88 29.51
CA LEU A 1013 -31.11 -5.24 30.87
C LEU A 1013 -30.82 -4.10 31.87
N LEU A 1014 -29.65 -3.45 31.76
CA LEU A 1014 -29.28 -2.31 32.58
C LEU A 1014 -30.18 -1.09 32.34
N ASP A 1015 -30.52 -0.86 31.08
CA ASP A 1015 -31.43 0.20 30.66
C ASP A 1015 -32.85 -0.03 31.21
N LEU A 1016 -33.38 -1.26 31.09
CA LEU A 1016 -34.63 -1.66 31.71
C LEU A 1016 -34.61 -1.48 33.23
N HIS A 1017 -33.60 -2.02 33.91
CA HIS A 1017 -33.47 -1.93 35.36
C HIS A 1017 -33.48 -0.48 35.83
N SER A 1018 -32.83 0.39 35.07
CA SER A 1018 -32.77 1.81 35.39
C SER A 1018 -34.07 2.56 35.11
N ALA A 1019 -34.78 2.21 34.03
CA ALA A 1019 -36.12 2.71 33.74
C ALA A 1019 -37.11 2.31 34.83
N VAL A 1020 -37.12 1.03 35.24
CA VAL A 1020 -37.95 0.50 36.34
C VAL A 1020 -37.70 1.26 37.64
N ARG A 1021 -36.44 1.58 37.97
CA ARG A 1021 -36.11 2.40 39.14
C ARG A 1021 -36.67 3.83 39.05
N ILE A 1022 -36.59 4.47 37.88
CA ILE A 1022 -37.16 5.82 37.67
C ILE A 1022 -38.69 5.77 37.81
N LEU A 1023 -39.35 4.79 37.19
CA LEU A 1023 -40.80 4.61 37.27
C LEU A 1023 -41.25 4.36 38.71
N ASN A 1024 -40.54 3.51 39.46
CA ASN A 1024 -40.81 3.27 40.88
C ASN A 1024 -40.76 4.57 41.69
N ASN A 1025 -39.70 5.36 41.52
CA ASN A 1025 -39.54 6.62 42.24
C ASN A 1025 -40.66 7.62 41.91
N PHE A 1026 -41.06 7.68 40.65
CA PHE A 1026 -42.16 8.52 40.20
C PHE A 1026 -43.51 8.07 40.81
N LEU A 1027 -43.82 6.77 40.76
CA LEU A 1027 -45.05 6.21 41.34
C LEU A 1027 -45.14 6.47 42.85
N THR A 1028 -44.06 6.26 43.60
CA THR A 1028 -44.03 6.53 45.05
C THR A 1028 -44.26 8.02 45.36
N ARG A 1029 -43.73 8.93 44.54
CA ARG A 1029 -43.99 10.37 44.71
C ARG A 1029 -45.42 10.74 44.36
N LEU A 1030 -45.97 10.16 43.30
CA LEU A 1030 -47.36 10.37 42.90
C LEU A 1030 -48.32 9.88 43.98
N GLU A 1031 -48.10 8.69 44.52
CA GLU A 1031 -48.88 8.14 45.63
C GLU A 1031 -48.85 9.05 46.86
N LYS A 1032 -47.67 9.57 47.22
CA LYS A 1032 -47.54 10.52 48.31
C LYS A 1032 -48.29 11.83 48.04
N GLU A 1033 -48.16 12.42 46.86
CA GLU A 1033 -48.82 13.68 46.52
C GLU A 1033 -50.34 13.52 46.49
N VAL A 1034 -50.85 12.40 45.97
CA VAL A 1034 -52.27 12.06 46.00
C VAL A 1034 -52.75 11.90 47.44
N SER A 1035 -52.01 11.18 48.28
CA SER A 1035 -52.30 11.03 49.72
C SER A 1035 -52.29 12.37 50.46
N ASP A 1036 -51.32 13.24 50.20
CA ASP A 1036 -51.23 14.59 50.81
C ASP A 1036 -52.41 15.47 50.33
N THR A 1037 -52.79 15.38 49.05
CA THR A 1037 -53.96 16.09 48.49
C THR A 1037 -55.28 15.56 49.07
N GLU A 1038 -55.41 14.26 49.30
CA GLU A 1038 -56.57 13.66 49.96
C GLU A 1038 -56.70 14.13 51.42
N VAL A 1039 -55.58 14.28 52.13
CA VAL A 1039 -55.54 14.83 53.49
C VAL A 1039 -55.92 16.32 53.49
N ASP A 1040 -55.41 17.12 52.56
CA ASP A 1040 -55.77 18.54 52.43
C ASP A 1040 -57.25 18.74 52.05
N LEU A 1041 -57.79 17.89 51.17
CA LEU A 1041 -59.22 17.86 50.82
C LEU A 1041 -60.11 17.44 52.00
N ALA A 1042 -59.60 16.60 52.90
CA ALA A 1042 -60.30 16.20 54.13
C ALA A 1042 -60.29 17.28 55.23
N VAL A 1043 -59.44 18.32 55.12
CA VAL A 1043 -59.36 19.44 56.07
C VAL A 1043 -60.30 20.60 55.71
N ASP A 1044 -60.57 20.84 54.42
CA ASP A 1044 -61.37 21.99 53.93
C ASP A 1044 -62.73 21.64 53.26
N GLY A 1045 -63.13 20.35 53.18
CA GLY A 1045 -64.39 19.94 52.54
C GLY A 1045 -65.11 18.77 53.22
N ASP A 1046 -66.44 18.75 53.14
CA ASP A 1046 -67.32 17.69 53.68
C ASP A 1046 -66.99 16.32 53.04
N PRO A 1047 -66.43 15.36 53.79
CA PRO A 1047 -65.90 14.10 53.27
C PRO A 1047 -66.92 13.23 52.51
N GLU A 1048 -68.21 13.36 52.81
CA GLU A 1048 -69.26 12.57 52.15
C GLU A 1048 -69.61 13.10 50.75
N ALA A 1049 -69.40 14.38 50.47
CA ALA A 1049 -69.63 14.94 49.14
C ALA A 1049 -68.57 14.47 48.13
N ILE A 1050 -67.30 14.44 48.56
CA ILE A 1050 -66.16 14.02 47.73
C ILE A 1050 -66.18 12.51 47.47
N LYS A 1051 -66.50 11.70 48.49
CA LYS A 1051 -66.71 10.25 48.36
C LYS A 1051 -67.84 9.92 47.38
N THR A 1052 -68.93 10.68 47.40
CA THR A 1052 -70.05 10.52 46.45
C THR A 1052 -69.63 10.87 45.02
N GLN A 1053 -68.78 11.88 44.85
CA GLN A 1053 -68.29 12.32 43.54
C GLN A 1053 -67.25 11.34 42.95
N LEU A 1054 -66.34 10.82 43.77
CA LEU A 1054 -65.38 9.77 43.40
C LEU A 1054 -66.08 8.45 43.05
N LEU A 1055 -67.07 8.02 43.85
CA LEU A 1055 -67.87 6.84 43.53
C LEU A 1055 -68.67 7.04 42.23
N SER A 1056 -69.19 8.24 41.95
CA SER A 1056 -69.87 8.51 40.66
C SER A 1056 -68.92 8.51 39.46
N THR A 1057 -67.66 8.91 39.66
CA THR A 1057 -66.65 8.95 38.61
C THR A 1057 -66.12 7.54 38.32
N LEU A 1058 -65.94 6.72 39.36
CA LEU A 1058 -65.65 5.29 39.23
C LEU A 1058 -66.79 4.51 38.57
N ASP A 1059 -68.06 4.86 38.86
CA ASP A 1059 -69.24 4.25 38.22
C ASP A 1059 -69.39 4.66 36.73
N GLN A 1060 -68.91 5.86 36.35
CA GLN A 1060 -68.82 6.29 34.95
C GLN A 1060 -67.67 5.60 34.18
N LEU A 1061 -66.55 5.34 34.85
CA LEU A 1061 -65.42 4.58 34.29
C LEU A 1061 -65.75 3.09 34.12
N ALA A 1062 -66.50 2.50 35.06
CA ALA A 1062 -67.00 1.13 34.93
C ALA A 1062 -67.96 0.96 33.74
N ARG A 1063 -68.85 1.94 33.51
CA ARG A 1063 -69.79 1.94 32.37
C ARG A 1063 -69.13 2.18 31.01
N THR A 1064 -67.94 2.78 30.97
CA THR A 1064 -67.16 2.94 29.73
C THR A 1064 -66.30 1.71 29.43
N ALA A 1065 -65.92 0.93 30.45
CA ALA A 1065 -65.25 -0.35 30.28
C ALA A 1065 -66.20 -1.47 29.77
N GLU A 1066 -67.47 -1.49 30.19
CA GLU A 1066 -68.47 -2.48 29.72
C GLU A 1066 -69.03 -2.20 28.31
N GLY A 1067 -68.78 -1.02 27.73
CA GLY A 1067 -69.33 -0.62 26.42
C GLY A 1067 -68.48 -0.95 25.19
N SER A 1068 -67.35 -1.67 25.34
CA SER A 1068 -66.41 -1.91 24.23
C SER A 1068 -66.21 -3.38 23.84
N SER A 1069 -67.00 -4.32 24.38
CA SER A 1069 -66.83 -5.76 24.10
C SER A 1069 -67.84 -6.41 23.15
N ASP A 1070 -68.88 -5.71 22.66
CA ASP A 1070 -70.06 -6.38 22.09
C ASP A 1070 -70.38 -6.10 20.61
N ASP A 1071 -69.48 -5.50 19.81
CA ASP A 1071 -69.82 -5.15 18.41
C ASP A 1071 -68.70 -5.49 17.40
N GLU A 1072 -68.32 -6.77 17.28
CA GLU A 1072 -67.58 -7.27 16.10
C GLU A 1072 -67.61 -8.81 15.90
N THR A 1073 -68.73 -9.50 16.17
CA THR A 1073 -68.90 -10.93 15.84
C THR A 1073 -70.29 -11.30 15.28
N GLN A 1074 -70.86 -10.50 14.38
CA GLN A 1074 -71.93 -10.96 13.49
C GLN A 1074 -71.85 -10.26 12.12
N GLU A 1075 -71.10 -10.85 11.20
CA GLU A 1075 -71.40 -10.93 9.76
C GLU A 1075 -70.18 -11.52 9.05
N LEU A 1076 -70.20 -12.83 8.77
CA LEU A 1076 -69.58 -13.51 7.61
C LEU A 1076 -69.72 -15.05 7.77
N GLU A 1077 -70.98 -15.52 7.80
CA GLU A 1077 -71.34 -16.84 7.27
C GLU A 1077 -72.52 -16.63 6.32
N GLY A 1078 -72.30 -16.81 5.02
CA GLY A 1078 -73.38 -16.89 4.03
C GLY A 1078 -73.02 -16.45 2.62
N SER A 1079 -72.64 -17.43 1.78
CA SER A 1079 -72.78 -17.47 0.31
C SER A 1079 -71.52 -17.41 -0.56
N ALA A 1080 -71.11 -18.62 -0.98
CA ALA A 1080 -70.35 -19.03 -2.19
C ALA A 1080 -68.81 -19.06 -2.11
#